data_AF-A0A1G7VSK3-F1
#
_entry.id   AF-A0A1G7VSK3-F1
#
_cell.length_a   1.000
_cell.length_b   1.000
_cell.length_c   1.000
_cell.angle_alpha   90.00
_cell.angle_beta   90.00
_cell.angle_gamma   90.00
#
_symmetry.space_group_name_H-M   'P 1'
#
loop_
_entity.id
_entity.type
_entity.pdbx_description
1 polymer ?
#
loop_
_entity_poly.entity_id
_entity_poly.type
_entity_poly.pdbx_seq_one_letter_code
_entity_poly.pdbx_strand_id
1 'polypeptide(L)'
;MKHVFLLIAALLLGREANAENIGQSEALQKAKAFLQQRNKTVSLDNKTTRQTSDEQPYYAFNATDGGFVIVSGSDRTDAVIGYSDSGTFDEGNMPSNLKAWLDEYKRQIEYVEANKIDAVSKQTRAASMAAIQPLVKTTWGQNSPFNDLCPSVKVSGEKQTCPTGCVATAMAQILKYHEWPQNMSALPAYTTKTRKISMPALSATTFDWSNMANSYAGTTTVAQQNAVAKLMLYCGQSVEMDYQPNASGTNVFSSTFTEYFNYDEATAFDASRDFYTTSEWESLLYGELSKGRPLYYAGGVYNGDGHAFICDGYDGNGYWHINWGWNGSSDGYFKLSVMNPENQGTGGSSASEGYTMSQYVVGGLQPNKNGVNSQALRATAYSISLQGSNVFTRSAKSSDFKNIKVEYQLANWTGQDFLLEHGLALYKDGVFVKNIYTSSKNISFENNYYYTIPVTFSMGAGLSDGTYSIRSISRQYGSSEWLLCHNGVACDITAVISNGTVLTLKASNSTSETGMSCKVNSVQYGGKLRANGATTITANITNTSKVNVCDLYVFIDDVLSAGNTAMVDANCSGDVEFHFMPTTSGKKTVKIALDSKCETVVYTGSVTISADYAVSLSMGTITVTKSIGSTFDFTISAKNIGLNKYDNNILANIFRAEDASYVTSQSRDAQIAVGSTGKANFSIENLPSGKYIVQAFYYSKGKEVILCTESGLDFTYSAATAVPEVEAETAGKKVDVFTIGGVKVRSQVDADEATDNLPSGIYLIGGKKVYVK
;
A
#
# COMPACT_ATOMS: atom_id res chain seq x y z
N MET A 1 9.52 29.43 57.12
CA MET A 1 8.52 28.85 56.17
C MET A 1 8.47 29.60 54.83
N LYS A 2 9.60 29.77 54.11
CA LYS A 2 9.61 30.34 52.74
C LYS A 2 10.62 29.69 51.78
N HIS A 3 11.32 28.62 52.19
CA HIS A 3 12.36 27.99 51.36
C HIS A 3 12.14 26.49 51.07
N VAL A 4 11.00 25.91 51.48
CA VAL A 4 10.67 24.50 51.20
C VAL A 4 9.61 24.37 50.09
N PHE A 5 8.88 25.43 49.76
CA PHE A 5 7.86 25.41 48.71
C PHE A 5 8.40 25.60 47.29
N LEU A 6 9.65 26.08 47.13
CA LEU A 6 10.24 26.32 45.80
C LEU A 6 10.94 25.09 45.19
N LEU A 7 11.22 24.05 45.99
CA LEU A 7 11.83 22.81 45.48
C LEU A 7 10.81 21.77 45.00
N ILE A 8 9.52 21.89 45.39
CA ILE A 8 8.46 20.97 44.95
C ILE A 8 7.78 21.47 43.67
N ALA A 9 7.83 22.77 43.36
CA ALA A 9 7.31 23.33 42.12
C ALA A 9 8.27 23.17 40.92
N ALA A 10 9.56 22.92 41.16
CA ALA A 10 10.57 22.71 40.10
C ALA A 10 10.73 21.22 39.67
N LEU A 11 10.07 20.28 40.36
CA LEU A 11 10.05 18.86 40.01
C LEU A 11 8.78 18.43 39.24
N LEU A 12 7.93 19.40 38.87
CA LEU A 12 6.65 19.18 38.15
C LEU A 12 6.60 19.86 36.77
N LEU A 13 7.71 20.40 36.28
CA LEU A 13 7.82 20.95 34.92
C LEU A 13 9.02 20.31 34.23
N GLY A 14 8.73 19.38 33.31
CA GLY A 14 9.77 18.68 32.54
C GLY A 14 9.51 17.19 32.31
N ARG A 15 8.26 16.76 32.17
CA ARG A 15 8.00 15.70 31.19
C ARG A 15 7.70 16.42 29.88
N GLU A 16 8.75 16.76 29.15
CA GLU A 16 8.59 16.84 27.70
C GLU A 16 8.12 15.46 27.29
N ALA A 17 6.85 15.35 26.89
CA ALA A 17 6.33 14.18 26.22
C ALA A 17 7.06 14.12 24.87
N ASN A 18 8.25 13.55 24.88
CA ASN A 18 8.89 13.11 23.66
C ASN A 18 7.98 12.02 23.11
N ALA A 19 7.47 12.24 21.91
CA ALA A 19 6.78 11.21 21.18
C ALA A 19 7.77 10.04 20.96
N GLU A 20 7.43 8.88 21.51
CA GLU A 20 8.26 7.66 21.66
C GLU A 20 7.56 6.48 20.97
N ASN A 21 8.34 5.53 20.46
CA ASN A 21 7.82 4.28 19.93
C ASN A 21 6.93 3.56 20.95
N ILE A 22 5.81 3.03 20.49
CA ILE A 22 4.79 2.48 21.38
C ILE A 22 5.05 0.99 21.58
N GLY A 23 5.08 0.58 22.85
CA GLY A 23 5.19 -0.83 23.20
C GLY A 23 3.89 -1.59 22.91
N GLN A 24 3.99 -2.90 22.75
CA GLN A 24 2.84 -3.78 22.49
C GLN A 24 1.67 -3.61 23.50
N SER A 25 1.98 -3.39 24.78
CA SER A 25 0.95 -3.18 25.81
C SER A 25 0.14 -1.91 25.58
N GLU A 26 0.80 -0.84 25.12
CA GLU A 26 0.15 0.41 24.73
C GLU A 26 -0.62 0.23 23.42
N ALA A 27 -0.03 -0.47 22.45
CA ALA A 27 -0.70 -0.79 21.19
C ALA A 27 -1.98 -1.59 21.42
N LEU A 28 -1.96 -2.56 22.34
CA LEU A 28 -3.14 -3.31 22.75
C LEU A 28 -4.18 -2.39 23.40
N GLN A 29 -3.78 -1.45 24.25
CA GLN A 29 -4.72 -0.48 24.84
C GLN A 29 -5.36 0.41 23.76
N LYS A 30 -4.58 0.87 22.78
CA LYS A 30 -5.07 1.62 21.61
C LYS A 30 -6.05 0.81 20.78
N ALA A 31 -5.77 -0.48 20.52
CA ALA A 31 -6.70 -1.40 19.85
C ALA A 31 -8.02 -1.57 20.64
N LYS A 32 -7.93 -1.76 21.96
CA LYS A 32 -9.12 -1.89 22.83
C LYS A 32 -9.95 -0.61 22.85
N ALA A 33 -9.30 0.55 22.97
CA ALA A 33 -9.97 1.85 22.93
C ALA A 33 -10.68 2.08 21.59
N PHE A 34 -10.01 1.73 20.48
CA PHE A 34 -10.60 1.81 19.14
C PHE A 34 -11.86 0.94 19.00
N LEU A 35 -11.81 -0.32 19.47
CA LEU A 35 -12.98 -1.23 19.42
C LEU A 35 -14.12 -0.77 20.34
N GLN A 36 -13.80 -0.23 21.52
CA GLN A 36 -14.79 0.32 22.45
C GLN A 36 -15.55 1.51 21.84
N GLN A 37 -14.85 2.41 21.13
CA GLN A 37 -15.47 3.53 20.42
C GLN A 37 -16.46 3.06 19.33
N ARG A 38 -16.33 1.83 18.85
CA ARG A 38 -17.20 1.22 17.83
C ARG A 38 -18.24 0.26 18.42
N ASN A 39 -18.48 0.30 19.74
CA ASN A 39 -19.44 -0.54 20.45
C ASN A 39 -19.22 -2.06 20.27
N LYS A 40 -17.97 -2.51 20.09
CA LYS A 40 -17.62 -3.94 20.06
C LYS A 40 -17.10 -4.43 21.41
N THR A 41 -17.45 -5.67 21.78
CA THR A 41 -17.08 -6.23 23.09
C THR A 41 -15.68 -6.81 23.02
N VAL A 42 -14.79 -6.31 23.88
CA VAL A 42 -13.36 -6.59 23.82
C VAL A 42 -13.02 -7.90 24.52
N SER A 43 -12.90 -8.97 23.73
CA SER A 43 -11.93 -10.02 23.97
C SER A 43 -11.04 -10.07 22.73
N LEU A 44 -9.86 -9.48 22.81
CA LEU A 44 -8.82 -9.66 21.80
C LEU A 44 -8.03 -10.89 22.22
N ASP A 45 -7.78 -11.82 21.30
CA ASP A 45 -6.86 -12.91 21.61
C ASP A 45 -5.48 -12.26 21.83
N ASN A 46 -4.85 -12.48 22.99
CA ASN A 46 -3.50 -11.96 23.27
C ASN A 46 -2.45 -12.61 22.34
N LYS A 47 -2.87 -13.51 21.43
CA LYS A 47 -2.16 -13.88 20.21
C LYS A 47 -2.05 -12.69 19.26
N THR A 48 -1.23 -11.73 19.66
CA THR A 48 -0.46 -10.95 18.69
C THR A 48 0.43 -11.87 17.88
N THR A 49 0.63 -11.58 16.61
CA THR A 49 1.69 -12.19 15.81
C THR A 49 3.11 -11.85 16.32
N ARG A 50 3.29 -11.00 17.35
CA ARG A 50 4.58 -10.77 18.04
C ARG A 50 4.43 -10.40 19.53
N GLN A 51 5.03 -11.19 20.43
CA GLN A 51 5.61 -10.75 21.74
C GLN A 51 7.08 -11.23 21.67
N THR A 52 8.14 -10.41 21.57
CA THR A 52 8.73 -9.60 22.65
C THR A 52 9.74 -8.52 22.12
N SER A 53 10.19 -7.62 23.03
CA SER A 53 10.84 -6.27 22.94
C SER A 53 11.84 -5.96 21.80
N ASP A 54 12.07 -4.72 21.34
CA ASP A 54 11.61 -3.35 21.63
C ASP A 54 11.18 -2.75 20.27
N GLU A 55 10.10 -1.94 20.28
CA GLU A 55 9.67 -1.08 19.14
C GLU A 55 9.41 -1.81 17.80
N GLN A 56 8.15 -2.22 17.56
CA GLN A 56 7.74 -2.75 16.25
C GLN A 56 7.02 -1.65 15.45
N PRO A 57 7.18 -1.59 14.11
CA PRO A 57 6.51 -0.60 13.28
C PRO A 57 4.98 -0.68 13.31
N TYR A 58 4.40 -1.86 13.59
CA TYR A 58 2.97 -2.01 13.87
C TYR A 58 2.69 -3.31 14.64
N TYR A 59 1.47 -3.40 15.19
CA TYR A 59 0.95 -4.56 15.92
C TYR A 59 -0.45 -4.92 15.42
N ALA A 60 -0.68 -6.19 15.06
CA ALA A 60 -2.00 -6.69 14.67
C ALA A 60 -2.63 -7.54 15.79
N PHE A 61 -3.91 -7.28 16.08
CA PHE A 61 -4.70 -7.96 17.11
C PHE A 61 -5.99 -8.51 16.52
N ASN A 62 -6.20 -9.83 16.59
CA ASN A 62 -7.47 -10.45 16.21
C ASN A 62 -8.50 -10.34 17.34
N ALA A 63 -9.73 -9.98 16.97
CA ALA A 63 -10.88 -9.99 17.86
C ALA A 63 -11.48 -11.41 17.97
N THR A 64 -11.83 -11.82 19.18
CA THR A 64 -12.39 -13.16 19.43
C THR A 64 -13.82 -13.34 18.89
N ASP A 65 -14.55 -12.25 18.69
CA ASP A 65 -15.85 -12.22 18.01
C ASP A 65 -15.74 -11.96 16.50
N GLY A 66 -14.51 -11.97 15.97
CA GLY A 66 -14.19 -11.74 14.56
C GLY A 66 -13.76 -10.31 14.25
N GLY A 67 -12.84 -10.18 13.30
CA GLY A 67 -12.19 -8.93 12.93
C GLY A 67 -10.77 -8.80 13.47
N PHE A 68 -10.11 -7.71 13.13
CA PHE A 68 -8.77 -7.41 13.60
C PHE A 68 -8.52 -5.90 13.67
N VAL A 69 -7.52 -5.49 14.45
CA VAL A 69 -7.03 -4.10 14.49
C VAL A 69 -5.51 -4.12 14.32
N ILE A 70 -5.02 -3.33 13.38
CA ILE A 70 -3.60 -3.06 13.14
C ILE A 70 -3.29 -1.67 13.69
N VAL A 71 -2.47 -1.63 14.73
CA VAL A 71 -2.09 -0.43 15.47
C VAL A 71 -0.67 -0.04 15.07
N SER A 72 -0.45 1.25 14.85
CA SER A 72 0.89 1.77 14.56
C SER A 72 1.85 1.52 15.72
N GLY A 73 3.11 1.30 15.40
CA GLY A 73 4.24 1.25 16.32
C GLY A 73 4.70 2.58 16.88
N SER A 74 4.12 3.68 16.42
CA SER A 74 4.57 5.04 16.67
C SER A 74 3.42 5.92 17.16
N ASP A 75 3.65 6.74 18.18
CA ASP A 75 2.72 7.78 18.63
C ASP A 75 2.77 9.05 17.76
N ARG A 76 3.75 9.14 16.86
CA ARG A 76 3.89 10.18 15.84
C ARG A 76 3.04 9.92 14.60
N THR A 77 2.31 8.82 14.55
CA THR A 77 1.40 8.47 13.44
C THR A 77 -0.01 8.20 13.98
N ASP A 78 -0.98 8.01 13.10
CA ASP A 78 -2.32 7.63 13.55
C ASP A 78 -2.29 6.27 14.26
N ALA A 79 -2.94 6.21 15.43
CA ALA A 79 -2.86 5.05 16.31
C ALA A 79 -3.30 3.74 15.62
N VAL A 80 -4.33 3.79 14.78
CA VAL A 80 -4.79 2.66 13.97
C VAL A 80 -4.44 2.91 12.51
N ILE A 81 -3.93 1.90 11.82
CA ILE A 81 -3.49 2.00 10.41
C ILE A 81 -4.25 1.04 9.49
N GLY A 82 -4.87 0.02 10.09
CA GLY A 82 -5.86 -0.82 9.43
C GLY A 82 -6.72 -1.55 10.44
N TYR A 83 -7.92 -1.94 10.07
CA TYR A 83 -8.77 -2.78 10.90
C TYR A 83 -9.80 -3.51 10.04
N SER A 84 -10.41 -4.55 10.57
CA SER A 84 -11.59 -5.16 9.97
C SER A 84 -12.63 -5.49 11.03
N ASP A 85 -13.89 -5.34 10.65
CA ASP A 85 -15.01 -5.67 11.51
C ASP A 85 -15.35 -7.18 11.51
N SER A 86 -14.70 -7.98 10.65
CA SER A 86 -14.91 -9.43 10.52
C SER A 86 -13.66 -10.14 9.98
N GLY A 87 -13.66 -11.47 9.99
CA GLY A 87 -12.50 -12.25 9.51
C GLY A 87 -11.34 -12.25 10.51
N THR A 88 -10.14 -12.53 10.03
CA THR A 88 -8.92 -12.59 10.84
C THR A 88 -7.73 -12.10 10.03
N PHE A 89 -6.77 -11.52 10.71
CA PHE A 89 -5.43 -11.25 10.20
C PHE A 89 -4.52 -12.45 10.46
N ASP A 90 -3.90 -12.98 9.41
CA ASP A 90 -2.92 -14.07 9.49
C ASP A 90 -1.66 -13.69 8.71
N GLU A 91 -0.57 -13.38 9.42
CA GLU A 91 0.68 -12.93 8.82
C GLU A 91 1.33 -14.00 7.93
N GLY A 92 1.15 -15.29 8.26
CA GLY A 92 1.74 -16.39 7.49
C GLY A 92 0.98 -16.72 6.20
N ASN A 93 -0.24 -16.20 6.04
CA ASN A 93 -1.13 -16.52 4.94
C ASN A 93 -1.82 -15.27 4.35
N MET A 94 -1.17 -14.11 4.47
CA MET A 94 -1.75 -12.85 4.02
C MET A 94 -1.64 -12.68 2.49
N PRO A 95 -2.57 -11.91 1.89
CA PRO A 95 -2.44 -11.43 0.52
C PRO A 95 -1.10 -10.77 0.21
N SER A 96 -0.47 -11.09 -0.92
CA SER A 96 0.84 -10.52 -1.30
C SER A 96 0.76 -8.99 -1.37
N ASN A 97 -0.38 -8.46 -1.76
CA ASN A 97 -0.73 -7.05 -1.77
C ASN A 97 -1.02 -6.46 -0.39
N LEU A 98 -1.63 -7.21 0.52
CA LEU A 98 -1.70 -6.76 1.90
C LEU A 98 -0.30 -6.72 2.54
N LYS A 99 0.53 -7.72 2.27
CA LYS A 99 1.93 -7.75 2.72
C LYS A 99 2.67 -6.52 2.24
N ALA A 100 2.61 -6.27 0.94
CA ALA A 100 3.13 -5.08 0.29
C ALA A 100 2.70 -3.77 0.97
N TRP A 101 1.40 -3.67 1.27
CA TRP A 101 0.79 -2.49 1.88
C TRP A 101 1.28 -2.28 3.32
N LEU A 102 1.39 -3.36 4.09
CA LEU A 102 1.90 -3.33 5.46
C LEU A 102 3.41 -3.10 5.52
N ASP A 103 4.16 -3.60 4.55
CA ASP A 103 5.59 -3.29 4.39
C ASP A 103 5.78 -1.79 4.13
N GLU A 104 4.89 -1.18 3.33
CA GLU A 104 4.90 0.27 3.13
C GLU A 104 4.53 1.07 4.38
N TYR A 105 3.53 0.62 5.15
CA TYR A 105 3.23 1.24 6.45
C TYR A 105 4.41 1.18 7.40
N LYS A 106 5.03 0.00 7.51
CA LYS A 106 6.22 -0.22 8.33
C LYS A 106 7.29 0.80 7.98
N ARG A 107 7.59 0.96 6.69
CA ARG A 107 8.61 1.89 6.21
C ARG A 107 8.28 3.35 6.53
N GLN A 108 7.03 3.77 6.33
CA GLN A 108 6.59 5.12 6.66
C GLN A 108 6.71 5.41 8.17
N ILE A 109 6.38 4.42 9.01
CA ILE A 109 6.46 4.52 10.47
C ILE A 109 7.92 4.59 10.93
N GLU A 110 8.79 3.73 10.41
CA GLU A 110 10.24 3.75 10.69
C GLU A 110 10.87 5.09 10.27
N TYR A 111 10.45 5.64 9.12
CA TYR A 111 10.93 6.93 8.65
C TYR A 111 10.50 8.09 9.55
N VAL A 112 9.23 8.13 9.95
CA VAL A 112 8.67 9.14 10.86
C VAL A 112 9.42 9.14 12.19
N GLU A 113 9.73 7.96 12.73
CA GLU A 113 10.47 7.79 13.98
C GLU A 113 11.93 8.24 13.85
N ALA A 114 12.63 7.79 12.81
CA ALA A 114 14.02 8.16 12.55
C ALA A 114 14.21 9.69 12.41
N ASN A 115 13.21 10.38 11.86
CA ASN A 115 13.26 11.82 11.60
C ASN A 115 12.46 12.67 12.60
N LYS A 116 11.83 12.04 13.59
CA LYS A 116 11.01 12.71 14.62
C LYS A 116 9.92 13.61 14.04
N ILE A 117 9.21 13.11 13.03
CA ILE A 117 8.17 13.85 12.30
C ILE A 117 6.81 13.52 12.90
N ASP A 118 6.06 14.51 13.38
CA ASP A 118 4.68 14.28 13.84
C ASP A 118 3.71 14.19 12.65
N ALA A 119 3.49 12.97 12.17
CA ALA A 119 2.62 12.61 11.06
C ALA A 119 1.19 12.24 11.46
N VAL A 120 0.86 12.30 12.76
CA VAL A 120 -0.51 12.13 13.28
C VAL A 120 -1.45 13.01 12.45
N SER A 121 -2.54 12.45 11.95
CA SER A 121 -3.54 13.27 11.30
C SER A 121 -4.11 14.23 12.34
N LYS A 122 -3.68 15.51 12.29
CA LYS A 122 -4.52 16.57 12.84
C LYS A 122 -5.81 16.42 12.08
N GLN A 123 -6.91 16.14 12.79
CA GLN A 123 -8.26 16.02 12.22
C GLN A 123 -8.66 17.35 11.58
N THR A 124 -8.12 17.60 10.40
CA THR A 124 -8.50 18.62 9.43
C THR A 124 -8.56 18.03 8.03
N ARG A 125 -8.58 16.69 7.88
CA ARG A 125 -9.11 16.10 6.65
C ARG A 125 -10.62 16.27 6.63
N ALA A 126 -11.07 17.09 5.68
CA ALA A 126 -12.43 17.45 5.29
C ALA A 126 -13.54 17.01 6.26
N ALA A 127 -14.02 17.96 7.06
CA ALA A 127 -15.20 17.86 7.91
C ALA A 127 -16.53 17.59 7.15
N SER A 128 -16.57 16.71 6.13
CA SER A 128 -17.76 16.52 5.29
C SER A 128 -17.96 15.16 4.60
N MET A 129 -17.06 14.16 4.74
CA MET A 129 -17.26 12.84 4.10
C MET A 129 -17.93 11.84 5.07
N ALA A 130 -19.20 11.51 4.81
CA ALA A 130 -19.93 10.51 5.58
C ALA A 130 -19.42 9.09 5.30
N ALA A 131 -19.50 8.21 6.32
CA ALA A 131 -19.14 6.80 6.19
C ALA A 131 -20.00 6.06 5.15
N ILE A 132 -19.37 5.16 4.39
CA ILE A 132 -19.95 4.31 3.37
C ILE A 132 -19.57 2.86 3.71
N GLN A 133 -20.56 2.05 4.06
CA GLN A 133 -20.36 0.63 4.34
C GLN A 133 -19.86 -0.12 3.10
N PRO A 134 -19.16 -1.26 3.25
CA PRO A 134 -18.64 -2.02 2.11
C PRO A 134 -19.78 -2.40 1.17
N LEU A 135 -19.69 -1.95 -0.08
CA LEU A 135 -20.74 -2.14 -1.08
C LEU A 135 -20.79 -3.60 -1.55
N VAL A 136 -19.61 -4.18 -1.81
CA VAL A 136 -19.49 -5.55 -2.31
C VAL A 136 -19.64 -6.54 -1.14
N LYS A 137 -20.41 -7.60 -1.38
CA LYS A 137 -20.68 -8.65 -0.37
C LYS A 137 -19.94 -9.95 -0.64
N THR A 138 -19.37 -10.10 -1.82
CA THR A 138 -18.64 -11.29 -2.21
C THR A 138 -17.30 -11.37 -1.48
N THR A 139 -16.90 -12.56 -1.07
CA THR A 139 -15.57 -12.87 -0.54
C THR A 139 -14.96 -13.94 -1.44
N TRP A 140 -14.72 -13.60 -2.70
CA TRP A 140 -14.28 -14.58 -3.71
C TRP A 140 -12.76 -14.72 -3.75
N GLY A 141 -12.28 -15.81 -4.36
CA GLY A 141 -10.88 -16.17 -4.49
C GLY A 141 -10.50 -16.51 -5.92
N GLN A 142 -9.26 -16.98 -6.10
CA GLN A 142 -8.71 -17.29 -7.43
C GLN A 142 -8.58 -18.78 -7.76
N ASN A 143 -8.68 -19.65 -6.76
CA ASN A 143 -8.55 -21.10 -6.90
C ASN A 143 -9.92 -21.79 -6.88
N SER A 144 -9.96 -23.11 -6.82
CA SER A 144 -11.23 -23.85 -6.88
C SER A 144 -12.18 -23.39 -5.76
N PRO A 145 -13.49 -23.17 -6.05
CA PRO A 145 -14.17 -23.51 -7.31
C PRO A 145 -14.11 -22.43 -8.39
N PHE A 146 -13.51 -21.27 -8.12
CA PHE A 146 -13.53 -20.11 -9.01
C PHE A 146 -12.81 -20.36 -10.34
N ASN A 147 -11.75 -21.18 -10.34
CA ASN A 147 -10.97 -21.49 -11.53
C ASN A 147 -11.30 -22.83 -12.20
N ASP A 148 -12.39 -23.50 -11.84
CA ASP A 148 -12.68 -24.86 -12.32
C ASP A 148 -12.82 -24.95 -13.86
N LEU A 149 -13.14 -23.85 -14.53
CA LEU A 149 -13.21 -23.73 -16.00
C LEU A 149 -12.01 -23.04 -16.65
N CYS A 150 -11.01 -22.61 -15.87
CA CYS A 150 -9.77 -22.06 -16.39
C CYS A 150 -8.90 -23.17 -17.05
N PRO A 151 -7.99 -22.82 -17.98
CA PRO A 151 -7.13 -23.81 -18.61
C PRO A 151 -6.23 -24.48 -17.58
N SER A 152 -5.93 -25.77 -17.79
CA SER A 152 -4.92 -26.48 -17.03
C SER A 152 -3.66 -26.72 -17.86
N VAL A 153 -2.52 -26.61 -17.21
CA VAL A 153 -1.20 -26.86 -17.80
C VAL A 153 -0.51 -28.02 -17.11
N LYS A 154 0.47 -28.64 -17.78
CA LYS A 154 1.33 -29.62 -17.13
C LYS A 154 2.49 -28.93 -16.42
N VAL A 155 2.62 -29.16 -15.11
CA VAL A 155 3.75 -28.73 -14.27
C VAL A 155 4.35 -29.98 -13.66
N SER A 156 5.65 -30.22 -13.89
CA SER A 156 6.34 -31.42 -13.38
C SER A 156 5.65 -32.76 -13.70
N GLY A 157 4.91 -32.82 -14.81
CA GLY A 157 4.16 -34.00 -15.26
C GLY A 157 2.70 -34.06 -14.78
N GLU A 158 2.30 -33.24 -13.81
CA GLU A 158 0.95 -33.21 -13.25
C GLU A 158 0.10 -32.09 -13.87
N LYS A 159 -1.21 -32.33 -13.97
CA LYS A 159 -2.17 -31.35 -14.49
C LYS A 159 -2.53 -30.37 -13.37
N GLN A 160 -2.17 -29.10 -13.54
CA GLN A 160 -2.49 -28.02 -12.63
C GLN A 160 -3.40 -27.02 -13.33
N THR A 161 -4.55 -26.71 -12.74
CA THR A 161 -5.46 -25.67 -13.25
C THR A 161 -4.91 -24.29 -12.89
N CYS A 162 -4.80 -23.41 -13.87
CA CYS A 162 -4.33 -22.05 -13.63
C CYS A 162 -5.35 -21.29 -12.74
N PRO A 163 -4.91 -20.42 -11.81
CA PRO A 163 -5.82 -19.53 -11.08
C PRO A 163 -6.54 -18.58 -12.03
N THR A 164 -7.68 -18.04 -11.60
CA THR A 164 -8.48 -17.07 -12.38
C THR A 164 -7.70 -15.80 -12.72
N GLY A 165 -6.83 -15.36 -11.81
CA GLY A 165 -6.15 -14.07 -11.84
C GLY A 165 -6.88 -13.01 -11.01
N CYS A 166 -6.11 -12.12 -10.39
CA CYS A 166 -6.63 -11.05 -9.52
C CYS A 166 -7.56 -10.10 -10.30
N VAL A 167 -7.20 -9.79 -11.55
CA VAL A 167 -8.02 -8.93 -12.43
C VAL A 167 -9.40 -9.53 -12.68
N ALA A 168 -9.46 -10.80 -13.10
CA ALA A 168 -10.75 -11.48 -13.34
C ALA A 168 -11.58 -11.58 -12.06
N THR A 169 -10.93 -11.81 -10.91
CA THR A 169 -11.61 -11.90 -9.62
C THR A 169 -12.21 -10.56 -9.18
N ALA A 170 -11.45 -9.47 -9.29
CA ALA A 170 -11.95 -8.13 -8.99
C ALA A 170 -13.11 -7.73 -9.92
N MET A 171 -12.97 -7.98 -11.22
CA MET A 171 -14.05 -7.77 -12.19
C MET A 171 -15.31 -8.55 -11.82
N ALA A 172 -15.18 -9.87 -11.58
CA ALA A 172 -16.29 -10.76 -11.32
C ALA A 172 -17.09 -10.34 -10.07
N GLN A 173 -16.41 -9.88 -9.02
CA GLN A 173 -17.06 -9.39 -7.81
C GLN A 173 -17.84 -8.08 -8.06
N ILE A 174 -17.31 -7.14 -8.86
CA ILE A 174 -18.05 -5.92 -9.28
C ILE A 174 -19.26 -6.28 -10.14
N LEU A 175 -19.12 -7.21 -11.08
CA LEU A 175 -20.19 -7.75 -11.91
C LEU A 175 -21.30 -8.37 -11.07
N LYS A 176 -20.94 -9.17 -10.05
CA LYS A 176 -21.88 -9.78 -9.11
C LYS A 176 -22.57 -8.76 -8.22
N TYR A 177 -21.89 -7.71 -7.76
CA TYR A 177 -22.52 -6.64 -6.99
C TYR A 177 -23.68 -5.99 -7.76
N HIS A 178 -23.53 -5.81 -9.07
CA HIS A 178 -24.58 -5.28 -9.93
C HIS A 178 -25.56 -6.31 -10.48
N GLU A 179 -25.25 -7.62 -10.35
CA GLU A 179 -25.91 -8.73 -11.02
C GLU A 179 -26.13 -8.43 -12.52
N TRP A 180 -25.03 -8.06 -13.17
CA TRP A 180 -25.00 -7.54 -14.53
C TRP A 180 -23.76 -8.06 -15.28
N PRO A 181 -23.84 -8.31 -16.60
CA PRO A 181 -24.97 -8.13 -17.51
C PRO A 181 -26.06 -9.19 -17.42
N GLN A 182 -27.27 -8.84 -17.87
CA GLN A 182 -28.34 -9.83 -18.08
C GLN A 182 -28.05 -10.72 -19.29
N ASN A 183 -27.50 -10.13 -20.36
CA ASN A 183 -27.03 -10.83 -21.54
C ASN A 183 -25.63 -10.34 -21.89
N MET A 184 -24.68 -11.25 -22.00
CA MET A 184 -23.30 -10.97 -22.40
C MET A 184 -23.09 -11.35 -23.86
N SER A 185 -22.39 -10.49 -24.59
CA SER A 185 -21.97 -10.75 -25.97
C SER A 185 -20.96 -11.90 -26.06
N ALA A 186 -20.82 -12.49 -27.25
CA ALA A 186 -19.77 -13.47 -27.52
C ALA A 186 -18.39 -12.82 -27.37
N LEU A 187 -17.40 -13.59 -26.90
CA LEU A 187 -16.01 -13.17 -26.78
C LEU A 187 -15.14 -13.87 -27.83
N PRO A 188 -14.20 -13.15 -28.47
CA PRO A 188 -13.33 -13.72 -29.49
C PRO A 188 -12.37 -14.76 -28.89
N ALA A 189 -11.83 -15.62 -29.76
CA ALA A 189 -10.72 -16.50 -29.41
C ALA A 189 -9.42 -15.68 -29.30
N TYR A 190 -8.51 -16.10 -28.43
CA TYR A 190 -7.15 -15.53 -28.37
C TYR A 190 -6.13 -16.62 -28.04
N THR A 191 -4.85 -16.25 -28.06
CA THR A 191 -3.75 -17.12 -27.63
C THR A 191 -2.96 -16.43 -26.53
N THR A 192 -2.83 -17.08 -25.38
CA THR A 192 -2.11 -16.52 -24.21
C THR A 192 -0.67 -16.13 -24.58
N LYS A 193 -0.18 -15.05 -23.98
CA LYS A 193 1.09 -14.42 -24.35
C LYS A 193 2.28 -15.31 -24.04
N THR A 194 2.34 -15.88 -22.84
CA THR A 194 3.53 -16.58 -22.32
C THR A 194 3.54 -18.05 -22.73
N ARG A 195 2.46 -18.78 -22.42
CA ARG A 195 2.41 -20.24 -22.62
C ARG A 195 1.83 -20.67 -23.97
N LYS A 196 1.35 -19.72 -24.79
CA LYS A 196 0.73 -19.97 -26.10
C LYS A 196 -0.43 -20.99 -26.04
N ILE A 197 -1.15 -21.00 -24.92
CA ILE A 197 -2.42 -21.72 -24.75
C ILE A 197 -3.44 -21.10 -25.70
N SER A 198 -4.06 -21.93 -26.54
CA SER A 198 -5.17 -21.53 -27.42
C SER A 198 -6.47 -21.49 -26.63
N MET A 199 -7.06 -20.31 -26.53
CA MET A 199 -8.32 -20.06 -25.84
C MET A 199 -9.43 -19.89 -26.88
N PRO A 200 -10.37 -20.85 -27.00
CA PRO A 200 -11.43 -20.78 -28.00
C PRO A 200 -12.39 -19.62 -27.72
N ALA A 201 -13.10 -19.17 -28.76
CA ALA A 201 -14.13 -18.16 -28.62
C ALA A 201 -15.24 -18.64 -27.69
N LEU A 202 -15.78 -17.74 -26.87
CA LEU A 202 -16.91 -18.02 -25.98
C LEU A 202 -18.19 -17.46 -26.60
N SER A 203 -19.25 -18.26 -26.63
CA SER A 203 -20.55 -17.84 -27.16
C SER A 203 -21.21 -16.77 -26.28
N ALA A 204 -22.14 -16.01 -26.87
CA ALA A 204 -23.00 -15.13 -26.09
C ALA A 204 -23.74 -15.93 -24.99
N THR A 205 -23.92 -15.34 -23.82
CA THR A 205 -24.41 -16.07 -22.66
C THR A 205 -25.17 -15.22 -21.65
N THR A 206 -25.88 -15.88 -20.75
CA THR A 206 -26.42 -15.29 -19.53
C THR A 206 -25.72 -15.88 -18.31
N PHE A 207 -25.68 -15.09 -17.23
CA PHE A 207 -25.12 -15.50 -15.96
C PHE A 207 -26.22 -15.88 -14.98
N ASP A 208 -26.02 -16.98 -14.27
CA ASP A 208 -26.93 -17.41 -13.21
C ASP A 208 -26.54 -16.72 -11.90
N TRP A 209 -26.87 -15.43 -11.81
CA TRP A 209 -26.58 -14.60 -10.63
C TRP A 209 -27.15 -15.21 -9.35
N SER A 210 -28.29 -15.89 -9.43
CA SER A 210 -28.97 -16.50 -8.28
C SER A 210 -28.20 -17.65 -7.65
N ASN A 211 -27.45 -18.42 -8.46
CA ASN A 211 -26.56 -19.48 -7.99
C ASN A 211 -25.15 -18.97 -7.64
N MET A 212 -24.84 -17.70 -7.81
CA MET A 212 -23.56 -17.14 -7.36
C MET A 212 -23.67 -16.71 -5.89
N ALA A 213 -23.12 -17.51 -5.00
CA ALA A 213 -23.11 -17.21 -3.56
C ALA A 213 -22.12 -16.08 -3.24
N ASN A 214 -22.39 -15.32 -2.18
CA ASN A 214 -21.46 -14.28 -1.71
C ASN A 214 -20.16 -14.90 -1.16
N SER A 215 -20.23 -16.07 -0.53
CA SER A 215 -19.05 -16.80 -0.05
C SER A 215 -19.14 -18.27 -0.45
N TYR A 216 -17.99 -18.87 -0.72
CA TYR A 216 -17.83 -20.29 -1.01
C TYR A 216 -17.09 -21.02 0.13
N ALA A 217 -16.99 -20.38 1.30
CA ALA A 217 -16.52 -21.05 2.51
C ALA A 217 -17.57 -22.07 2.99
N GLY A 218 -17.22 -23.36 3.01
CA GLY A 218 -18.10 -24.44 3.42
C GLY A 218 -18.75 -25.21 2.26
N THR A 219 -19.90 -25.86 2.54
CA THR A 219 -20.57 -26.72 1.55
C THR A 219 -21.26 -25.89 0.47
N THR A 220 -20.87 -26.10 -0.79
CA THR A 220 -21.46 -25.45 -1.96
C THR A 220 -21.96 -26.49 -2.95
N THR A 221 -23.00 -26.16 -3.73
CA THR A 221 -23.53 -27.07 -4.76
C THR A 221 -22.75 -26.97 -6.06
N VAL A 222 -22.78 -28.03 -6.87
CA VAL A 222 -22.16 -28.03 -8.22
C VAL A 222 -22.72 -26.90 -9.10
N ALA A 223 -24.00 -26.56 -8.96
CA ALA A 223 -24.59 -25.43 -9.69
C ALA A 223 -23.96 -24.10 -9.29
N GLN A 224 -23.73 -23.88 -7.99
CA GLN A 224 -23.07 -22.67 -7.49
C GLN A 224 -21.61 -22.57 -7.96
N GLN A 225 -20.89 -23.70 -7.93
CA GLN A 225 -19.48 -23.78 -8.38
C GLN A 225 -19.38 -23.48 -9.88
N ASN A 226 -20.20 -24.14 -10.70
CA ASN A 226 -20.23 -23.92 -12.14
C ASN A 226 -20.62 -22.48 -12.51
N ALA A 227 -21.58 -21.88 -11.79
CA ALA A 227 -22.02 -20.51 -12.05
C ALA A 227 -20.87 -19.50 -11.87
N VAL A 228 -20.14 -19.57 -10.75
CA VAL A 228 -19.02 -18.65 -10.49
C VAL A 228 -17.81 -18.94 -11.39
N ALA A 229 -17.48 -20.21 -11.65
CA ALA A 229 -16.39 -20.59 -12.54
C ALA A 229 -16.63 -20.09 -13.97
N LYS A 230 -17.89 -20.11 -14.43
CA LYS A 230 -18.28 -19.55 -15.73
C LYS A 230 -18.07 -18.04 -15.77
N LEU A 231 -18.50 -17.30 -14.73
CA LEU A 231 -18.27 -15.85 -14.66
C LEU A 231 -16.77 -15.52 -14.69
N MET A 232 -15.96 -16.24 -13.90
CA MET A 232 -14.52 -16.05 -13.84
C MET A 232 -13.84 -16.30 -15.19
N LEU A 233 -14.21 -17.37 -15.90
CA LEU A 233 -13.68 -17.65 -17.24
C LEU A 233 -14.02 -16.53 -18.23
N TYR A 234 -15.25 -16.02 -18.24
CA TYR A 234 -15.65 -14.93 -19.14
C TYR A 234 -14.95 -13.61 -18.78
N CYS A 235 -14.77 -13.32 -17.48
CA CYS A 235 -13.96 -12.18 -17.05
C CYS A 235 -12.53 -12.31 -17.56
N GLY A 236 -11.86 -13.44 -17.32
CA GLY A 236 -10.49 -13.67 -17.80
C GLY A 236 -10.36 -13.63 -19.32
N GLN A 237 -11.32 -14.19 -20.07
CA GLN A 237 -11.33 -14.14 -21.54
C GLN A 237 -11.48 -12.71 -22.07
N SER A 238 -12.33 -11.89 -21.44
CA SER A 238 -12.60 -10.50 -21.88
C SER A 238 -11.40 -9.56 -21.80
N VAL A 239 -10.37 -9.94 -21.02
CA VAL A 239 -9.11 -9.20 -20.85
C VAL A 239 -7.89 -9.97 -21.37
N GLU A 240 -8.13 -11.00 -22.19
CA GLU A 240 -7.10 -11.86 -22.78
C GLU A 240 -6.08 -12.38 -21.73
N MET A 241 -6.58 -12.86 -20.59
CA MET A 241 -5.77 -13.30 -19.44
C MET A 241 -4.58 -14.19 -19.84
N ASP A 242 -3.38 -13.87 -19.36
CA ASP A 242 -2.21 -14.73 -19.56
C ASP A 242 -2.15 -15.80 -18.46
N TYR A 243 -2.87 -16.91 -18.69
CA TYR A 243 -2.98 -18.00 -17.72
C TYR A 243 -1.65 -18.74 -17.50
N GLN A 244 -1.18 -18.77 -16.25
CA GLN A 244 -0.01 -19.54 -15.83
C GLN A 244 -0.30 -20.30 -14.53
N PRO A 245 0.44 -21.38 -14.22
CA PRO A 245 0.06 -22.27 -13.12
C PRO A 245 0.15 -21.63 -11.73
N ASN A 246 1.06 -20.65 -11.57
CA ASN A 246 1.34 -20.03 -10.27
C ASN A 246 0.62 -18.68 -10.10
N ALA A 247 0.46 -17.93 -11.18
CA ALA A 247 -0.23 -16.64 -11.21
C ALA A 247 -0.72 -16.36 -12.63
N SER A 248 -1.94 -15.84 -12.76
CA SER A 248 -2.51 -15.38 -14.02
C SER A 248 -2.69 -13.87 -13.95
N GLY A 249 -2.24 -13.14 -14.98
CA GLY A 249 -2.20 -11.69 -14.97
C GLY A 249 -2.44 -11.05 -16.34
N THR A 250 -2.97 -9.83 -16.31
CA THR A 250 -3.19 -8.92 -17.45
C THR A 250 -3.58 -7.55 -16.88
N ASN A 251 -3.98 -6.60 -17.72
CA ASN A 251 -4.58 -5.32 -17.33
C ASN A 251 -6.04 -5.26 -17.75
N VAL A 252 -6.83 -4.40 -17.11
CA VAL A 252 -8.20 -4.08 -17.52
C VAL A 252 -8.38 -2.57 -17.63
N PHE A 253 -9.22 -2.16 -18.56
CA PHE A 253 -9.62 -0.78 -18.78
C PHE A 253 -11.14 -0.66 -18.68
N SER A 254 -11.65 0.54 -18.47
CA SER A 254 -13.08 0.85 -18.46
C SER A 254 -13.80 0.36 -19.72
N SER A 255 -13.13 0.40 -20.88
CA SER A 255 -13.65 -0.07 -22.16
C SER A 255 -14.05 -1.55 -22.16
N THR A 256 -13.36 -2.41 -21.40
CA THR A 256 -13.72 -3.83 -21.29
C THR A 256 -15.12 -3.99 -20.67
N PHE A 257 -15.43 -3.19 -19.64
CA PHE A 257 -16.73 -3.23 -18.98
C PHE A 257 -17.85 -2.72 -19.90
N THR A 258 -17.58 -1.70 -20.70
CA THR A 258 -18.58 -1.10 -21.59
C THR A 258 -18.81 -1.96 -22.84
N GLU A 259 -17.75 -2.46 -23.47
CA GLU A 259 -17.81 -3.26 -24.71
C GLU A 259 -18.42 -4.65 -24.49
N TYR A 260 -17.93 -5.39 -23.49
CA TYR A 260 -18.32 -6.79 -23.31
C TYR A 260 -19.41 -7.00 -22.27
N PHE A 261 -19.45 -6.17 -21.23
CA PHE A 261 -20.37 -6.32 -20.11
C PHE A 261 -21.49 -5.27 -20.11
N ASN A 262 -21.60 -4.42 -21.14
CA ASN A 262 -22.67 -3.44 -21.31
C ASN A 262 -22.84 -2.52 -20.08
N TYR A 263 -21.73 -2.10 -19.47
CA TYR A 263 -21.72 -1.01 -18.50
C TYR A 263 -21.93 0.33 -19.19
N ASP A 264 -22.42 1.31 -18.44
CA ASP A 264 -22.67 2.65 -18.92
C ASP A 264 -21.36 3.36 -19.26
N GLU A 265 -21.16 3.53 -20.55
CA GLU A 265 -19.99 4.19 -21.11
C GLU A 265 -19.94 5.67 -20.68
N ALA A 266 -21.09 6.33 -20.41
CA ALA A 266 -21.21 7.74 -19.99
C ALA A 266 -20.40 8.07 -18.73
N THR A 267 -20.36 7.12 -17.81
CA THR A 267 -19.74 7.32 -16.50
C THR A 267 -18.41 6.61 -16.37
N ALA A 268 -18.20 5.49 -17.07
CA ALA A 268 -16.99 4.68 -16.93
C ALA A 268 -15.72 5.49 -17.26
N PHE A 269 -14.68 5.35 -16.44
CA PHE A 269 -13.41 6.07 -16.61
C PHE A 269 -12.22 5.30 -16.07
N ASP A 270 -11.05 5.72 -16.55
CA ASP A 270 -9.74 5.24 -16.15
C ASP A 270 -8.94 6.36 -15.49
N ALA A 271 -8.31 6.10 -14.35
CA ALA A 271 -7.56 7.11 -13.60
C ALA A 271 -6.26 6.51 -13.03
N SER A 272 -5.10 7.10 -13.38
CA SER A 272 -3.83 6.83 -12.70
C SER A 272 -3.63 7.79 -11.54
N ARG A 273 -3.14 7.30 -10.41
CA ARG A 273 -2.80 8.07 -9.21
C ARG A 273 -1.82 9.20 -9.50
N ASP A 274 -0.95 9.02 -10.49
CA ASP A 274 0.14 9.93 -10.86
C ASP A 274 -0.33 11.34 -11.22
N PHE A 275 -1.58 11.47 -11.65
CA PHE A 275 -2.13 12.73 -12.15
C PHE A 275 -2.93 13.52 -11.11
N TYR A 276 -2.92 13.08 -9.85
CA TYR A 276 -3.73 13.66 -8.77
C TYR A 276 -2.87 14.06 -7.57
N THR A 277 -3.28 15.10 -6.86
CA THR A 277 -2.86 15.25 -5.46
C THR A 277 -3.55 14.20 -4.59
N THR A 278 -3.06 13.96 -3.36
CA THR A 278 -3.74 13.02 -2.44
C THR A 278 -5.19 13.41 -2.18
N SER A 279 -5.46 14.71 -2.00
CA SER A 279 -6.83 15.21 -1.75
C SER A 279 -7.78 14.99 -2.94
N GLU A 280 -7.29 15.18 -4.17
CA GLU A 280 -8.09 14.97 -5.38
C GLU A 280 -8.32 13.48 -5.63
N TRP A 281 -7.32 12.63 -5.37
CA TRP A 281 -7.46 11.18 -5.46
C TRP A 281 -8.51 10.65 -4.49
N GLU A 282 -8.45 11.05 -3.22
CA GLU A 282 -9.43 10.67 -2.20
C GLU A 282 -10.84 11.19 -2.56
N SER A 283 -10.93 12.41 -3.09
CA SER A 283 -12.22 12.96 -3.55
C SER A 283 -12.81 12.18 -4.73
N LEU A 284 -11.96 11.70 -5.66
CA LEU A 284 -12.37 10.86 -6.78
C LEU A 284 -12.95 9.53 -6.28
N LEU A 285 -12.22 8.81 -5.41
CA LEU A 285 -12.66 7.54 -4.84
C LEU A 285 -13.97 7.71 -4.06
N TYR A 286 -14.04 8.71 -3.18
CA TYR A 286 -15.26 8.99 -2.40
C TYR A 286 -16.45 9.33 -3.29
N GLY A 287 -16.22 10.12 -4.35
CA GLY A 287 -17.26 10.50 -5.31
C GLY A 287 -17.91 9.32 -6.02
N GLU A 288 -17.19 8.22 -6.22
CA GLU A 288 -17.72 6.98 -6.79
C GLU A 288 -18.44 6.14 -5.73
N LEU A 289 -17.82 5.93 -4.57
CA LEU A 289 -18.42 5.16 -3.48
C LEU A 289 -19.75 5.77 -3.00
N SER A 290 -19.81 7.10 -2.90
CA SER A 290 -21.02 7.83 -2.48
C SER A 290 -22.19 7.70 -3.46
N LYS A 291 -21.91 7.32 -4.71
CA LYS A 291 -22.90 6.98 -5.74
C LYS A 291 -23.20 5.47 -5.79
N GLY A 292 -22.69 4.70 -4.84
CA GLY A 292 -22.89 3.26 -4.76
C GLY A 292 -22.12 2.47 -5.82
N ARG A 293 -21.00 3.02 -6.34
CA ARG A 293 -20.17 2.38 -7.36
C ARG A 293 -18.83 1.93 -6.76
N PRO A 294 -18.61 0.62 -6.55
CA PRO A 294 -17.31 0.11 -6.14
C PRO A 294 -16.29 0.32 -7.26
N LEU A 295 -15.04 0.56 -6.88
CA LEU A 295 -13.95 0.80 -7.81
C LEU A 295 -13.08 -0.44 -7.94
N TYR A 296 -12.74 -0.80 -9.17
CA TYR A 296 -11.58 -1.64 -9.41
C TYR A 296 -10.34 -0.81 -9.12
N TYR A 297 -9.40 -1.37 -8.38
CA TYR A 297 -8.15 -0.72 -8.00
C TYR A 297 -6.99 -1.67 -8.27
N ALA A 298 -5.91 -1.16 -8.86
CA ALA A 298 -4.68 -1.89 -9.07
C ALA A 298 -3.45 -1.09 -8.62
N GLY A 299 -2.37 -1.80 -8.34
CA GLY A 299 -1.05 -1.25 -8.07
C GLY A 299 0.04 -2.20 -8.55
N GLY A 300 1.25 -1.69 -8.72
CA GLY A 300 2.40 -2.39 -9.29
C GLY A 300 3.69 -2.20 -8.48
N VAL A 301 4.70 -2.99 -8.82
CA VAL A 301 6.08 -2.92 -8.32
C VAL A 301 7.02 -2.59 -9.50
N TYR A 302 8.21 -2.02 -9.24
CA TYR A 302 9.09 -1.54 -10.33
C TYR A 302 9.60 -2.63 -11.28
N ASN A 303 9.66 -3.89 -10.83
CA ASN A 303 10.26 -5.02 -11.56
C ASN A 303 9.43 -6.31 -11.48
N GLY A 304 8.14 -6.23 -11.19
CA GLY A 304 7.29 -7.40 -11.01
C GLY A 304 5.85 -7.19 -11.46
N ASP A 305 5.03 -8.22 -11.28
CA ASP A 305 3.62 -8.18 -11.67
C ASP A 305 2.83 -7.24 -10.76
N GLY A 306 1.78 -6.59 -11.30
CA GLY A 306 0.81 -5.83 -10.51
C GLY A 306 -0.24 -6.73 -9.84
N HIS A 307 -1.05 -6.14 -8.96
CA HIS A 307 -2.19 -6.82 -8.35
C HIS A 307 -3.43 -5.94 -8.40
N ALA A 308 -4.59 -6.59 -8.50
CA ALA A 308 -5.90 -5.95 -8.56
C ALA A 308 -6.77 -6.34 -7.37
N PHE A 309 -7.51 -5.37 -6.84
CA PHE A 309 -8.42 -5.49 -5.71
C PHE A 309 -9.60 -4.51 -5.89
N ILE A 310 -10.50 -4.46 -4.92
CA ILE A 310 -11.68 -3.58 -4.98
C ILE A 310 -11.63 -2.61 -3.80
N CYS A 311 -11.83 -1.33 -4.10
CA CYS A 311 -12.15 -0.33 -3.10
C CYS A 311 -13.66 -0.11 -3.10
N ASP A 312 -14.34 -0.47 -2.01
CA ASP A 312 -15.81 -0.50 -1.97
C ASP A 312 -16.43 0.11 -0.69
N GLY A 313 -15.66 0.81 0.13
CA GLY A 313 -16.18 1.46 1.33
C GLY A 313 -15.26 2.54 1.91
N TYR A 314 -15.80 3.33 2.84
CA TYR A 314 -15.09 4.40 3.53
C TYR A 314 -15.63 4.54 4.96
N ASP A 315 -14.78 4.62 5.97
CA ASP A 315 -15.24 4.59 7.37
C ASP A 315 -15.69 5.94 7.95
N GLY A 316 -15.48 7.04 7.22
CA GLY A 316 -15.73 8.40 7.70
C GLY A 316 -14.54 9.07 8.39
N ASN A 317 -13.43 8.34 8.61
CA ASN A 317 -12.24 8.81 9.33
C ASN A 317 -10.94 8.60 8.55
N GLY A 318 -11.02 8.49 7.22
CA GLY A 318 -9.84 8.35 6.37
C GLY A 318 -9.40 6.92 6.09
N TYR A 319 -10.22 5.91 6.40
CA TYR A 319 -9.95 4.51 6.07
C TYR A 319 -10.87 4.02 4.96
N TRP A 320 -10.29 3.29 4.01
CA TRP A 320 -10.92 2.78 2.80
C TRP A 320 -11.07 1.27 2.92
N HIS A 321 -12.26 0.76 2.67
CA HIS A 321 -12.49 -0.68 2.68
C HIS A 321 -11.94 -1.31 1.41
N ILE A 322 -11.11 -2.33 1.58
CA ILE A 322 -10.47 -3.08 0.52
C ILE A 322 -10.89 -4.55 0.60
N ASN A 323 -11.40 -5.05 -0.52
CA ASN A 323 -11.59 -6.48 -0.77
C ASN A 323 -10.45 -6.96 -1.66
N TRP A 324 -9.61 -7.84 -1.11
CA TRP A 324 -8.39 -8.29 -1.78
C TRP A 324 -8.63 -9.38 -2.82
N GLY A 325 -9.82 -9.99 -2.86
CA GLY A 325 -10.15 -11.11 -3.75
C GLY A 325 -9.51 -12.43 -3.31
N TRP A 326 -9.30 -12.62 -2.00
CA TRP A 326 -8.61 -13.77 -1.42
C TRP A 326 -9.49 -14.49 -0.38
N ASN A 327 -10.71 -14.84 -0.78
CA ASN A 327 -11.69 -15.55 0.07
C ASN A 327 -12.10 -14.79 1.34
N GLY A 328 -12.05 -13.45 1.32
CA GLY A 328 -12.32 -12.61 2.48
C GLY A 328 -11.15 -12.53 3.48
N SER A 329 -10.03 -13.21 3.19
CA SER A 329 -8.85 -13.13 4.04
C SER A 329 -8.33 -11.69 4.06
N SER A 330 -8.28 -11.13 5.26
CA SER A 330 -7.75 -9.80 5.54
C SER A 330 -8.43 -8.63 4.82
N ASP A 331 -9.64 -8.83 4.28
CA ASP A 331 -10.50 -7.74 3.83
C ASP A 331 -10.77 -6.80 5.01
N GLY A 332 -10.73 -5.49 4.78
CA GLY A 332 -10.81 -4.52 5.86
C GLY A 332 -10.59 -3.08 5.43
N TYR A 333 -10.60 -2.20 6.41
CA TYR A 333 -10.39 -0.77 6.28
C TYR A 333 -8.93 -0.41 6.46
N PHE A 334 -8.33 0.22 5.46
CA PHE A 334 -6.93 0.61 5.44
C PHE A 334 -6.79 2.08 5.04
N LYS A 335 -5.78 2.77 5.57
CA LYS A 335 -5.36 4.07 5.03
C LYS A 335 -4.68 3.89 3.67
N LEU A 336 -4.83 4.86 2.77
CA LEU A 336 -4.02 4.89 1.54
C LEU A 336 -2.56 5.27 1.81
N SER A 337 -2.28 5.88 2.97
CA SER A 337 -0.95 6.18 3.50
C SER A 337 -1.04 6.44 5.01
N VAL A 338 -0.02 6.08 5.77
CA VAL A 338 0.08 6.37 7.21
C VAL A 338 0.67 7.76 7.51
N MET A 339 1.17 8.46 6.50
CA MET A 339 1.55 9.88 6.58
C MET A 339 0.43 10.76 6.00
N ASN A 340 0.02 11.79 6.74
CA ASN A 340 -1.01 12.75 6.30
C ASN A 340 -0.49 13.60 5.10
N PRO A 341 -1.22 13.80 3.99
CA PRO A 341 -0.80 14.62 2.84
C PRO A 341 -0.34 16.02 3.21
N GLU A 342 -0.99 16.69 4.17
CA GLU A 342 -0.54 18.01 4.62
C GLU A 342 0.84 18.00 5.32
N ASN A 343 1.26 16.83 5.81
CA ASN A 343 2.55 16.57 6.46
C ASN A 343 3.40 15.56 5.66
N GLN A 344 3.05 15.26 4.40
CA GLN A 344 3.81 14.31 3.57
C GLN A 344 5.11 15.00 3.13
N GLY A 345 6.12 14.87 3.98
CA GLY A 345 7.52 14.91 3.61
C GLY A 345 8.07 13.49 3.71
N THR A 346 8.66 13.02 2.60
CA THR A 346 9.55 11.86 2.51
C THR A 346 8.92 10.48 2.70
N GLY A 347 9.15 9.64 1.69
CA GLY A 347 9.12 8.21 1.84
C GLY A 347 8.70 7.54 0.55
N GLY A 348 9.52 6.64 0.04
CA GLY A 348 9.09 5.71 -0.98
C GLY A 348 9.30 4.26 -0.55
N SER A 349 8.44 3.37 -1.03
CA SER A 349 8.42 1.92 -0.89
C SER A 349 9.72 1.14 -1.16
N SER A 350 9.88 0.06 -0.41
CA SER A 350 10.93 -0.91 -0.65
C SER A 350 10.66 -1.71 -1.92
N ALA A 351 11.65 -1.72 -2.80
CA ALA A 351 11.53 -2.09 -4.21
C ALA A 351 11.08 -3.54 -4.48
N SER A 352 11.19 -4.50 -3.55
CA SER A 352 10.92 -5.90 -3.88
C SER A 352 9.48 -6.38 -3.66
N GLU A 353 8.65 -5.65 -2.92
CA GLU A 353 7.37 -6.23 -2.43
C GLU A 353 6.19 -5.24 -2.36
N GLY A 354 6.35 -3.94 -2.64
CA GLY A 354 5.30 -2.92 -2.49
C GLY A 354 4.52 -2.59 -3.77
N TYR A 355 3.20 -2.89 -3.88
CA TYR A 355 2.33 -2.48 -5.00
C TYR A 355 1.97 -0.98 -4.99
N THR A 356 2.95 -0.13 -4.69
CA THR A 356 2.76 1.30 -4.50
C THR A 356 2.90 2.10 -5.79
N MET A 357 3.53 1.50 -6.81
CA MET A 357 3.79 2.09 -8.14
C MET A 357 2.61 1.89 -9.08
N SER A 358 2.51 2.70 -10.12
CA SER A 358 1.50 2.55 -11.18
C SER A 358 0.07 2.35 -10.66
N GLN A 359 -0.30 3.03 -9.56
CA GLN A 359 -1.63 2.87 -8.97
C GLN A 359 -2.71 3.38 -9.93
N TYR A 360 -3.73 2.56 -10.12
CA TYR A 360 -4.72 2.77 -11.17
C TYR A 360 -6.11 2.34 -10.73
N VAL A 361 -7.12 3.08 -11.18
CA VAL A 361 -8.52 2.83 -10.88
C VAL A 361 -9.34 2.79 -12.16
N VAL A 362 -10.23 1.80 -12.23
CA VAL A 362 -11.39 1.83 -13.14
C VAL A 362 -12.62 2.16 -12.31
N GLY A 363 -13.19 3.34 -12.57
CA GLY A 363 -14.34 3.88 -11.86
C GLY A 363 -15.50 4.17 -12.80
N GLY A 364 -16.59 4.73 -12.27
CA GLY A 364 -17.77 5.05 -13.06
C GLY A 364 -18.58 3.82 -13.50
N LEU A 365 -18.29 2.67 -12.92
CA LEU A 365 -18.91 1.41 -13.27
C LEU A 365 -20.35 1.36 -12.76
N GLN A 366 -21.31 1.59 -13.64
CA GLN A 366 -22.73 1.32 -13.41
C GLN A 366 -23.33 0.54 -14.60
N PRO A 367 -24.28 -0.38 -14.36
CA PRO A 367 -24.98 -1.07 -15.43
C PRO A 367 -25.71 -0.12 -16.38
N ASN A 368 -25.61 -0.32 -17.70
CA ASN A 368 -26.40 0.44 -18.66
C ASN A 368 -27.86 -0.07 -18.74
N LYS A 369 -28.65 0.19 -17.70
CA LYS A 369 -30.06 -0.23 -17.64
C LYS A 369 -30.98 0.57 -18.57
N ASN A 370 -30.58 1.79 -18.93
CA ASN A 370 -31.42 2.72 -19.69
C ASN A 370 -31.07 2.74 -21.19
N GLY A 371 -30.15 1.89 -21.64
CA GLY A 371 -29.70 1.89 -23.04
C GLY A 371 -28.93 3.15 -23.44
N VAL A 372 -28.45 3.92 -22.47
CA VAL A 372 -27.56 5.06 -22.68
C VAL A 372 -26.14 4.50 -22.82
N ASN A 373 -25.82 4.02 -24.02
CA ASN A 373 -24.44 3.66 -24.39
C ASN A 373 -23.82 4.87 -25.09
N SER A 374 -23.38 5.85 -24.31
CA SER A 374 -22.45 6.83 -24.84
C SER A 374 -21.60 7.35 -23.70
N GLN A 375 -20.31 7.00 -23.68
CA GLN A 375 -19.34 7.86 -23.03
C GLN A 375 -19.55 9.23 -23.63
N ALA A 376 -19.67 10.25 -22.79
CA ALA A 376 -19.41 11.57 -23.30
C ALA A 376 -17.93 11.58 -23.68
N LEU A 377 -17.66 11.25 -24.95
CA LEU A 377 -16.30 11.12 -25.46
C LEU A 377 -15.58 12.42 -25.21
N ARG A 378 -14.45 12.32 -24.51
CA ARG A 378 -13.63 13.46 -24.11
C ARG A 378 -12.18 13.17 -24.43
N ALA A 379 -11.49 14.20 -24.86
CA ALA A 379 -10.08 14.16 -25.17
C ALA A 379 -9.23 13.90 -23.93
N THR A 380 -8.01 13.42 -24.17
CA THR A 380 -6.90 13.44 -23.21
C THR A 380 -6.06 14.69 -23.44
N ALA A 381 -5.87 15.50 -22.41
CA ALA A 381 -4.97 16.64 -22.42
C ALA A 381 -3.51 16.16 -22.44
N TYR A 382 -2.79 16.53 -23.49
CA TYR A 382 -1.41 16.13 -23.70
C TYR A 382 -0.42 17.24 -23.32
N SER A 383 -0.68 18.48 -23.71
CA SER A 383 0.12 19.66 -23.32
C SER A 383 -0.70 20.95 -23.37
N ILE A 384 -0.27 22.01 -22.68
CA ILE A 384 -0.88 23.34 -22.76
C ILE A 384 0.14 24.46 -22.51
N SER A 385 0.39 25.28 -23.52
CA SER A 385 1.43 26.31 -23.52
C SER A 385 0.86 27.72 -23.70
N LEU A 386 1.54 28.73 -23.15
CA LEU A 386 1.25 30.13 -23.39
C LEU A 386 1.93 30.61 -24.67
N GLN A 387 1.21 31.35 -25.49
CA GLN A 387 1.73 31.91 -26.73
C GLN A 387 1.90 33.44 -26.59
N GLY A 388 3.13 33.89 -26.34
CA GLY A 388 3.45 35.31 -26.16
C GLY A 388 3.41 35.77 -24.70
N SER A 389 2.73 36.89 -24.42
CA SER A 389 2.71 37.50 -23.08
C SER A 389 2.13 36.57 -22.03
N ASN A 390 2.75 36.57 -20.84
CA ASN A 390 2.28 35.87 -19.65
C ASN A 390 1.73 36.84 -18.58
N VAL A 391 1.74 38.14 -18.83
CA VAL A 391 1.17 39.17 -17.96
C VAL A 391 0.19 40.01 -18.76
N PHE A 392 -1.01 40.21 -18.19
CA PHE A 392 -2.09 40.98 -18.80
C PHE A 392 -2.65 41.97 -17.79
N THR A 393 -3.13 43.09 -18.28
CA THR A 393 -3.79 44.11 -17.47
C THR A 393 -5.18 44.41 -18.00
N ARG A 394 -6.08 44.82 -17.11
CA ARG A 394 -7.44 45.29 -17.46
C ARG A 394 -7.73 46.64 -16.81
N SER A 395 -8.65 47.40 -17.40
CA SER A 395 -9.02 48.75 -16.94
C SER A 395 -9.84 48.75 -15.63
N ALA A 396 -10.62 47.70 -15.38
CA ALA A 396 -11.44 47.56 -14.18
C ALA A 396 -11.76 46.08 -13.91
N LYS A 397 -12.12 45.74 -12.66
CA LYS A 397 -12.51 44.37 -12.28
C LYS A 397 -13.68 43.80 -13.11
N SER A 398 -14.57 44.65 -13.60
CA SER A 398 -15.69 44.27 -14.47
C SER A 398 -15.29 43.94 -15.91
N SER A 399 -14.04 44.22 -16.31
CA SER A 399 -13.55 43.94 -17.66
C SER A 399 -12.76 42.63 -17.72
N ASP A 400 -12.70 42.03 -18.91
CA ASP A 400 -11.81 40.90 -19.18
C ASP A 400 -10.38 41.35 -19.46
N PHE A 401 -9.42 40.49 -19.11
CA PHE A 401 -8.10 40.42 -19.70
C PHE A 401 -8.23 39.93 -21.14
N LYS A 402 -7.69 40.68 -22.10
CA LYS A 402 -7.89 40.45 -23.53
C LYS A 402 -6.69 39.80 -24.20
N ASN A 403 -6.95 39.12 -25.33
CA ASN A 403 -5.94 38.57 -26.23
C ASN A 403 -5.00 37.56 -25.56
N ILE A 404 -5.53 36.75 -24.64
CA ILE A 404 -4.78 35.63 -24.05
C ILE A 404 -4.69 34.56 -25.12
N LYS A 405 -3.47 34.14 -25.46
CA LYS A 405 -3.20 33.13 -26.47
C LYS A 405 -2.60 31.89 -25.83
N VAL A 406 -3.18 30.74 -26.14
CA VAL A 406 -2.79 29.44 -25.62
C VAL A 406 -2.75 28.46 -26.77
N GLU A 407 -1.83 27.51 -26.72
CA GLU A 407 -1.83 26.35 -27.60
C GLU A 407 -1.83 25.08 -26.75
N TYR A 408 -2.82 24.22 -26.95
CA TYR A 408 -2.90 22.95 -26.23
C TYR A 408 -3.06 21.77 -27.17
N GLN A 409 -2.51 20.63 -26.75
CA GLN A 409 -2.60 19.37 -27.46
C GLN A 409 -3.63 18.47 -26.79
N LEU A 410 -4.53 17.94 -27.61
CA LEU A 410 -5.53 16.96 -27.22
C LEU A 410 -5.28 15.67 -27.97
N ALA A 411 -5.25 14.53 -27.27
CA ALA A 411 -5.08 13.20 -27.84
C ALA A 411 -6.35 12.35 -27.70
N ASN A 412 -6.62 11.51 -28.70
CA ASN A 412 -7.73 10.57 -28.69
C ASN A 412 -7.21 9.15 -28.42
N TRP A 413 -7.45 8.67 -27.20
CA TRP A 413 -7.13 7.32 -26.76
C TRP A 413 -8.38 6.52 -26.40
N THR A 414 -9.55 6.92 -26.92
CA THR A 414 -10.83 6.27 -26.58
C THR A 414 -11.02 4.94 -27.32
N GLY A 415 -10.12 4.57 -28.22
CA GLY A 415 -10.24 3.38 -29.06
C GLY A 415 -11.14 3.56 -30.28
N GLN A 416 -11.72 4.75 -30.49
CA GLN A 416 -12.64 5.05 -31.59
C GLN A 416 -12.57 6.50 -32.06
N ASP A 417 -12.91 6.75 -33.33
CA ASP A 417 -13.01 8.09 -33.91
C ASP A 417 -14.26 8.82 -33.41
N PHE A 418 -14.18 10.13 -33.16
CA PHE A 418 -15.38 10.92 -32.85
C PHE A 418 -15.27 12.41 -33.22
N LEU A 419 -16.41 13.09 -33.32
CA LEU A 419 -16.43 14.54 -33.52
C LEU A 419 -16.26 15.24 -32.17
N LEU A 420 -15.18 16.01 -32.01
CA LEU A 420 -14.81 16.70 -30.78
C LEU A 420 -15.17 18.19 -30.83
N GLU A 421 -15.82 18.70 -29.79
CA GLU A 421 -15.75 20.11 -29.42
C GLU A 421 -14.81 20.28 -28.22
N HIS A 422 -14.02 21.35 -28.22
CA HIS A 422 -12.95 21.57 -27.24
C HIS A 422 -13.07 22.94 -26.60
N GLY A 423 -12.52 23.11 -25.41
CA GLY A 423 -12.60 24.36 -24.68
C GLY A 423 -11.56 24.48 -23.57
N LEU A 424 -11.65 25.57 -22.83
CA LEU A 424 -10.91 25.83 -21.62
C LEU A 424 -11.88 26.26 -20.53
N ALA A 425 -11.72 25.70 -19.33
CA ALA A 425 -12.49 26.07 -18.15
C ALA A 425 -11.56 26.58 -17.05
N LEU A 426 -12.11 27.48 -16.23
CA LEU A 426 -11.45 28.04 -15.07
C LEU A 426 -11.89 27.28 -13.82
N TYR A 427 -10.93 26.95 -12.96
CA TYR A 427 -11.13 26.31 -11.67
C TYR A 427 -10.47 27.14 -10.57
N LYS A 428 -10.98 27.04 -9.35
CA LYS A 428 -10.40 27.61 -8.14
C LYS A 428 -10.42 26.54 -7.04
N ASP A 429 -9.27 26.26 -6.45
CA ASP A 429 -9.13 25.23 -5.40
C ASP A 429 -9.72 23.87 -5.84
N GLY A 430 -9.49 23.49 -7.11
CA GLY A 430 -10.02 22.27 -7.73
C GLY A 430 -11.50 22.34 -8.16
N VAL A 431 -12.24 23.37 -7.74
CA VAL A 431 -13.67 23.52 -8.03
C VAL A 431 -13.88 24.29 -9.34
N PHE A 432 -14.77 23.78 -10.20
CA PHE A 432 -15.17 24.43 -11.44
C PHE A 432 -15.79 25.81 -11.19
N VAL A 433 -15.35 26.82 -11.93
CA VAL A 433 -15.88 28.19 -11.85
C VAL A 433 -16.72 28.52 -13.08
N LYS A 434 -16.14 28.43 -14.28
CA LYS A 434 -16.83 28.66 -15.56
C LYS A 434 -16.02 28.20 -16.76
N ASN A 435 -16.69 27.96 -17.89
CA ASN A 435 -16.05 27.89 -19.19
C ASN A 435 -15.58 29.29 -19.59
N ILE A 436 -14.32 29.40 -20.02
CA ILE A 436 -13.70 30.67 -20.46
C ILE A 436 -13.44 30.70 -21.96
N TYR A 437 -13.43 29.53 -22.59
CA TYR A 437 -13.39 29.36 -24.04
C TYR A 437 -14.06 28.04 -24.42
N THR A 438 -14.81 28.05 -25.51
CA THR A 438 -15.38 26.84 -26.14
C THR A 438 -15.34 27.01 -27.64
N SER A 439 -14.97 25.96 -28.36
CA SER A 439 -14.91 25.99 -29.82
C SER A 439 -16.29 26.19 -30.42
N SER A 440 -16.36 26.95 -31.52
CA SER A 440 -17.59 27.13 -32.30
C SER A 440 -17.76 26.09 -33.41
N LYS A 441 -16.78 25.18 -33.55
CA LYS A 441 -16.72 24.12 -34.55
C LYS A 441 -16.28 22.83 -33.89
N ASN A 442 -16.76 21.72 -34.42
CA ASN A 442 -16.22 20.40 -34.12
C ASN A 442 -15.00 20.08 -34.99
N ILE A 443 -14.21 19.11 -34.53
CA ILE A 443 -13.06 18.54 -35.24
C ILE A 443 -13.31 17.05 -35.37
N SER A 444 -13.04 16.47 -36.55
CA SER A 444 -12.96 15.01 -36.69
C SER A 444 -11.73 14.54 -35.93
N PHE A 445 -11.92 13.84 -34.81
CA PHE A 445 -10.86 13.45 -33.90
C PHE A 445 -10.55 11.96 -34.06
N GLU A 446 -9.56 11.67 -34.90
CA GLU A 446 -9.13 10.30 -35.23
C GLU A 446 -8.55 9.59 -33.99
N ASN A 447 -8.91 8.31 -33.83
CA ASN A 447 -8.34 7.44 -32.81
C ASN A 447 -6.82 7.33 -32.98
N ASN A 448 -6.11 7.28 -31.87
CA ASN A 448 -4.66 7.27 -31.81
C ASN A 448 -3.94 8.49 -32.39
N TYR A 449 -4.63 9.63 -32.50
CA TYR A 449 -4.08 10.87 -33.01
C TYR A 449 -4.13 12.00 -31.97
N TYR A 450 -3.28 13.02 -32.15
CA TYR A 450 -3.32 14.24 -31.35
C TYR A 450 -3.42 15.49 -32.22
N TYR A 451 -4.21 16.46 -31.79
CA TYR A 451 -4.35 17.76 -32.45
C TYR A 451 -3.71 18.85 -31.61
N THR A 452 -2.93 19.71 -32.26
CA THR A 452 -2.42 20.95 -31.66
C THR A 452 -3.39 22.08 -31.97
N ILE A 453 -3.90 22.74 -30.94
CA ILE A 453 -5.02 23.67 -31.06
C ILE A 453 -4.61 25.03 -30.49
N PRO A 454 -4.33 26.02 -31.35
CA PRO A 454 -4.12 27.40 -30.91
C PRO A 454 -5.47 28.09 -30.68
N VAL A 455 -5.63 28.76 -29.54
CA VAL A 455 -6.82 29.52 -29.17
C VAL A 455 -6.44 30.91 -28.68
N THR A 456 -7.28 31.89 -29.01
CA THR A 456 -7.20 33.24 -28.43
C THR A 456 -8.53 33.55 -27.76
N PHE A 457 -8.49 33.98 -26.51
CA PHE A 457 -9.69 34.28 -25.73
C PHE A 457 -9.49 35.48 -24.82
N SER A 458 -10.59 35.91 -24.19
CA SER A 458 -10.59 36.92 -23.13
C SER A 458 -11.28 36.33 -21.91
N MET A 459 -10.80 36.63 -20.71
CA MET A 459 -11.40 36.14 -19.47
C MET A 459 -11.19 37.12 -18.31
N GLY A 460 -11.88 36.88 -17.20
CA GLY A 460 -11.56 37.49 -15.91
C GLY A 460 -12.60 38.47 -15.39
N ALA A 461 -13.54 38.98 -16.19
CA ALA A 461 -14.57 39.91 -15.75
C ALA A 461 -15.28 39.39 -14.49
N GLY A 462 -15.28 40.22 -13.44
CA GLY A 462 -15.89 39.93 -12.13
C GLY A 462 -15.05 39.06 -11.18
N LEU A 463 -13.99 38.40 -11.65
CA LEU A 463 -13.16 37.55 -10.79
C LEU A 463 -12.41 38.37 -9.72
N SER A 464 -12.43 37.85 -8.50
CA SER A 464 -11.64 38.32 -7.37
C SER A 464 -10.16 38.03 -7.55
N ASP A 465 -9.33 38.68 -6.73
CA ASP A 465 -7.94 38.31 -6.58
C ASP A 465 -7.81 36.87 -6.04
N GLY A 466 -6.71 36.23 -6.40
CA GLY A 466 -6.41 34.85 -6.03
C GLY A 466 -5.85 34.03 -7.19
N THR A 467 -5.60 32.76 -6.88
CA THR A 467 -5.04 31.79 -7.82
C THR A 467 -6.17 30.93 -8.41
N TYR A 468 -6.10 30.74 -9.72
CA TYR A 468 -7.00 29.90 -10.50
C TYR A 468 -6.18 28.96 -11.38
N SER A 469 -6.81 27.90 -11.90
CA SER A 469 -6.24 27.03 -12.93
C SER A 469 -7.13 27.00 -14.16
N ILE A 470 -6.53 27.16 -15.33
CA ILE A 470 -7.18 27.01 -16.63
C ILE A 470 -6.87 25.61 -17.15
N ARG A 471 -7.90 24.79 -17.33
CA ARG A 471 -7.78 23.38 -17.73
C ARG A 471 -8.56 23.13 -19.02
N SER A 472 -8.08 22.20 -19.85
CA SER A 472 -8.79 21.83 -21.07
C SER A 472 -10.05 21.02 -20.77
N ILE A 473 -11.12 21.36 -21.47
CA ILE A 473 -12.39 20.66 -21.45
C ILE A 473 -12.72 20.19 -22.87
N SER A 474 -13.51 19.15 -22.97
CA SER A 474 -14.01 18.69 -24.25
C SER A 474 -15.36 18.01 -24.09
N ARG A 475 -16.02 17.82 -25.23
CA ARG A 475 -17.23 17.04 -25.33
C ARG A 475 -17.37 16.47 -26.74
N GLN A 476 -18.12 15.40 -26.88
CA GLN A 476 -18.55 14.91 -28.17
C GLN A 476 -19.53 15.92 -28.80
N TYR A 477 -19.37 16.21 -30.09
CA TYR A 477 -20.27 17.07 -30.82
C TYR A 477 -21.71 16.56 -30.72
N GLY A 478 -22.63 17.45 -30.35
CA GLY A 478 -24.03 17.12 -30.11
C GLY A 478 -24.37 16.79 -28.65
N SER A 479 -23.38 16.63 -27.77
CA SER A 479 -23.61 16.50 -26.32
C SER A 479 -23.78 17.88 -25.65
N SER A 480 -24.51 17.91 -24.53
CA SER A 480 -24.80 19.14 -23.78
C SER A 480 -23.72 19.47 -22.73
N GLU A 481 -23.08 18.45 -22.17
CA GLU A 481 -22.14 18.59 -21.04
C GLU A 481 -20.70 18.80 -21.51
N TRP A 482 -19.98 19.71 -20.83
CA TRP A 482 -18.55 19.90 -21.02
C TRP A 482 -17.80 19.16 -19.92
N LEU A 483 -16.90 18.25 -20.31
CA LEU A 483 -16.12 17.45 -19.38
C LEU A 483 -14.68 17.96 -19.32
N LEU A 484 -14.09 17.93 -18.13
CA LEU A 484 -12.63 18.04 -17.99
C LEU A 484 -11.97 16.94 -18.83
N CYS A 485 -11.04 17.30 -19.71
CA CYS A 485 -10.26 16.33 -20.47
C CYS A 485 -9.54 15.37 -19.52
N HIS A 486 -9.35 14.11 -19.92
CA HIS A 486 -8.44 13.21 -19.19
C HIS A 486 -7.07 13.88 -19.07
N ASN A 487 -6.39 13.74 -17.93
CA ASN A 487 -5.11 14.42 -17.66
C ASN A 487 -5.16 15.98 -17.67
N GLY A 488 -6.36 16.59 -17.72
CA GLY A 488 -6.50 18.06 -17.73
C GLY A 488 -6.05 18.77 -16.45
N VAL A 489 -5.81 18.01 -15.37
CA VAL A 489 -5.24 18.53 -14.11
C VAL A 489 -3.73 18.73 -14.22
N ALA A 490 -3.00 17.78 -14.83
CA ALA A 490 -1.55 17.88 -15.02
C ALA A 490 -1.18 18.86 -16.15
N CYS A 491 -2.09 19.06 -17.10
CA CYS A 491 -1.97 19.99 -18.22
C CYS A 491 -2.83 21.25 -17.99
N ASP A 492 -2.37 22.16 -17.13
CA ASP A 492 -3.07 23.41 -16.81
C ASP A 492 -2.22 24.69 -16.99
N ILE A 493 -2.89 25.85 -16.98
CA ILE A 493 -2.26 27.17 -16.83
C ILE A 493 -2.69 27.75 -15.48
N THR A 494 -1.73 28.03 -14.61
CA THR A 494 -1.98 28.79 -13.38
C THR A 494 -2.23 30.24 -13.74
N ALA A 495 -3.32 30.80 -13.23
CA ALA A 495 -3.76 32.17 -13.45
C ALA A 495 -3.87 32.90 -12.11
N VAL A 496 -2.97 33.85 -11.85
CA VAL A 496 -2.96 34.66 -10.62
C VAL A 496 -3.50 36.04 -10.93
N ILE A 497 -4.60 36.41 -10.28
CA ILE A 497 -5.16 37.77 -10.36
C ILE A 497 -4.73 38.54 -9.12
N SER A 498 -4.10 39.70 -9.32
CA SER A 498 -3.62 40.59 -8.26
C SER A 498 -4.04 42.03 -8.50
N ASN A 499 -4.25 42.76 -7.40
CA ASN A 499 -4.66 44.17 -7.37
C ASN A 499 -5.95 44.44 -8.16
N GLY A 500 -6.81 43.44 -8.34
CA GLY A 500 -8.01 43.50 -9.15
C GLY A 500 -7.80 43.69 -10.65
N THR A 501 -6.59 44.00 -11.14
CA THR A 501 -6.36 44.48 -12.52
C THR A 501 -5.18 43.84 -13.23
N VAL A 502 -4.40 42.98 -12.58
CA VAL A 502 -3.23 42.31 -13.16
C VAL A 502 -3.46 40.79 -13.15
N LEU A 503 -3.26 40.14 -14.29
CA LEU A 503 -3.27 38.69 -14.45
C LEU A 503 -1.87 38.23 -14.82
N THR A 504 -1.35 37.25 -14.09
CA THR A 504 -0.12 36.54 -14.42
C THR A 504 -0.45 35.08 -14.72
N LEU A 505 0.01 34.59 -15.87
CA LEU A 505 -0.21 33.23 -16.34
C LEU A 505 1.10 32.43 -16.28
N LYS A 506 1.01 31.17 -15.89
CA LYS A 506 2.12 30.20 -15.96
C LYS A 506 1.59 28.86 -16.45
N ALA A 507 1.92 28.50 -17.69
CA ALA A 507 1.68 27.17 -18.22
C ALA A 507 2.54 26.12 -17.51
N SER A 508 1.98 24.93 -17.32
CA SER A 508 2.74 23.71 -17.07
C SER A 508 2.48 22.73 -18.19
N ASN A 509 3.55 22.34 -18.88
CA ASN A 509 3.51 21.33 -19.92
C ASN A 509 3.89 19.97 -19.35
N SER A 510 3.16 18.92 -19.75
CA SER A 510 3.60 17.52 -19.66
C SER A 510 4.34 17.16 -20.95
N THR A 511 5.62 17.50 -21.07
CA THR A 511 6.42 17.15 -22.29
C THR A 511 7.22 15.84 -22.17
N SER A 512 7.02 15.04 -21.13
CA SER A 512 7.35 13.62 -21.11
C SER A 512 6.52 12.95 -20.02
N GLU A 513 6.32 11.64 -20.15
CA GLU A 513 5.56 10.75 -19.25
C GLU A 513 5.41 11.36 -17.84
N THR A 514 4.17 11.74 -17.48
CA THR A 514 3.65 12.26 -16.18
C THR A 514 3.66 13.76 -15.89
N GLY A 515 4.43 14.61 -16.58
CA GLY A 515 4.58 16.01 -16.14
C GLY A 515 5.21 16.15 -14.73
N MET A 516 5.71 15.05 -14.17
CA MET A 516 6.52 15.03 -12.97
C MET A 516 7.85 15.69 -13.23
N SER A 517 8.35 16.40 -12.23
CA SER A 517 9.69 16.94 -12.20
C SER A 517 10.12 17.01 -10.75
N CYS A 518 11.38 16.68 -10.51
CA CYS A 518 11.96 16.87 -9.20
C CYS A 518 13.41 17.30 -9.31
N LYS A 519 13.87 17.99 -8.28
CA LYS A 519 15.29 18.23 -8.02
C LYS A 519 15.77 17.20 -7.01
N VAL A 520 16.88 16.53 -7.29
CA VAL A 520 17.58 15.71 -6.29
C VAL A 520 18.54 16.60 -5.52
N ASN A 521 18.31 16.76 -4.21
CA ASN A 521 19.10 17.60 -3.32
C ASN A 521 20.34 16.86 -2.79
N SER A 522 20.20 15.58 -2.46
CA SER A 522 21.29 14.72 -2.00
C SER A 522 21.00 13.25 -2.27
N VAL A 523 22.05 12.45 -2.39
CA VAL A 523 21.94 10.99 -2.46
C VAL A 523 22.90 10.38 -1.43
N GLN A 524 22.36 9.51 -0.59
CA GLN A 524 23.08 8.78 0.44
C GLN A 524 23.00 7.27 0.16
N TYR A 525 23.99 6.52 0.64
CA TYR A 525 24.07 5.07 0.45
C TYR A 525 24.11 4.39 1.81
N GLY A 526 23.23 3.41 2.03
CA GLY A 526 23.14 2.65 3.27
C GLY A 526 24.11 1.47 3.35
N GLY A 527 24.56 1.15 4.55
CA GLY A 527 25.36 -0.04 4.85
C GLY A 527 26.73 -0.11 4.13
N LYS A 528 27.28 -1.32 4.00
CA LYS A 528 28.54 -1.57 3.27
C LYS A 528 28.26 -1.94 1.81
N LEU A 529 28.53 -1.01 0.90
CA LEU A 529 28.38 -1.19 -0.55
C LEU A 529 29.30 -2.30 -1.10
N ARG A 530 28.74 -3.47 -1.34
CA ARG A 530 29.45 -4.69 -1.77
C ARG A 530 28.67 -5.41 -2.86
N ALA A 531 29.37 -6.01 -3.80
CA ALA A 531 28.73 -6.87 -4.78
C ALA A 531 28.04 -8.05 -4.08
N ASN A 532 26.80 -8.33 -4.51
CA ASN A 532 25.85 -9.32 -3.98
C ASN A 532 25.40 -9.09 -2.53
N GLY A 533 25.60 -7.88 -1.98
CA GLY A 533 25.06 -7.47 -0.68
C GLY A 533 23.85 -6.56 -0.84
N ALA A 534 22.77 -6.82 -0.09
CA ALA A 534 21.63 -5.90 -0.03
C ALA A 534 22.04 -4.57 0.61
N THR A 535 21.59 -3.45 0.03
CA THR A 535 21.91 -2.08 0.45
C THR A 535 20.80 -1.13 0.03
N THR A 536 20.85 0.13 0.48
CA THR A 536 19.86 1.17 0.17
C THR A 536 20.52 2.38 -0.49
N ILE A 537 19.76 3.09 -1.32
CA ILE A 537 20.07 4.44 -1.80
C ILE A 537 18.96 5.34 -1.31
N THR A 538 19.29 6.38 -0.56
CA THR A 538 18.31 7.35 -0.07
C THR A 538 18.52 8.67 -0.81
N ALA A 539 17.56 9.06 -1.64
CA ALA A 539 17.62 10.29 -2.42
C ALA A 539 16.69 11.35 -1.83
N ASN A 540 17.23 12.48 -1.40
CA ASN A 540 16.42 13.63 -0.99
C ASN A 540 15.88 14.37 -2.22
N ILE A 541 14.57 14.28 -2.35
CA ILE A 541 13.63 14.96 -3.23
C ILE A 541 13.33 16.45 -3.01
N THR A 542 13.19 17.28 -4.04
CA THR A 542 12.18 18.36 -4.05
C THR A 542 11.27 18.14 -5.24
N ASN A 543 9.97 17.89 -5.01
CA ASN A 543 8.98 17.85 -6.08
C ASN A 543 8.78 19.26 -6.64
N THR A 544 9.15 19.46 -7.90
CA THR A 544 8.97 20.72 -8.63
C THR A 544 7.79 20.69 -9.59
N SER A 545 7.06 19.59 -9.65
CA SER A 545 5.80 19.44 -10.40
C SER A 545 4.58 19.89 -9.59
N LYS A 546 3.44 19.94 -10.29
CA LYS A 546 2.12 20.30 -9.73
C LYS A 546 1.30 19.10 -9.27
N VAL A 547 1.66 17.92 -9.74
CA VAL A 547 1.11 16.63 -9.30
C VAL A 547 2.07 16.02 -8.29
N ASN A 548 1.68 14.92 -7.66
CA ASN A 548 2.60 14.20 -6.80
C ASN A 548 3.72 13.62 -7.68
N VAL A 549 4.97 13.67 -7.22
CA VAL A 549 5.96 12.73 -7.77
C VAL A 549 5.50 11.36 -7.29
N CYS A 550 5.57 10.36 -8.15
CA CYS A 550 4.95 9.08 -7.86
C CYS A 550 5.76 7.91 -8.36
N ASP A 551 6.71 8.02 -9.30
CA ASP A 551 7.62 6.91 -9.61
C ASP A 551 9.03 7.44 -9.91
N LEU A 552 10.03 6.86 -9.27
CA LEU A 552 11.46 7.10 -9.51
C LEU A 552 12.17 5.76 -9.71
N TYR A 553 13.18 5.78 -10.57
CA TYR A 553 13.93 4.60 -10.95
C TYR A 553 15.42 4.84 -10.79
N VAL A 554 16.11 3.89 -10.17
CA VAL A 554 17.56 3.88 -10.03
C VAL A 554 18.16 2.96 -11.07
N PHE A 555 19.12 3.49 -11.82
CA PHE A 555 19.96 2.74 -12.75
C PHE A 555 21.38 2.69 -12.25
N ILE A 556 21.97 1.49 -12.26
CA ILE A 556 23.38 1.25 -11.97
C ILE A 556 24.05 0.79 -13.27
N ASP A 557 25.03 1.54 -13.77
CA ASP A 557 25.65 1.32 -15.09
C ASP A 557 24.59 1.10 -16.21
N ASP A 558 23.55 1.96 -16.23
CA ASP A 558 22.44 1.92 -17.18
C ASP A 558 21.51 0.68 -17.09
N VAL A 559 21.66 -0.13 -16.04
CA VAL A 559 20.75 -1.24 -15.74
C VAL A 559 19.75 -0.81 -14.67
N LEU A 560 18.45 -0.92 -14.99
CA LEU A 560 17.37 -0.70 -14.02
C LEU A 560 17.58 -1.63 -12.82
N SER A 561 17.86 -1.04 -11.66
CA SER A 561 18.32 -1.76 -10.47
C SER A 561 17.36 -1.63 -9.29
N ALA A 562 16.66 -0.51 -9.17
CA ALA A 562 15.61 -0.30 -8.19
C ALA A 562 14.57 0.69 -8.74
N GLY A 563 13.39 0.70 -8.16
CA GLY A 563 12.37 1.71 -8.45
C GLY A 563 11.40 1.80 -7.29
N ASN A 564 10.77 2.96 -7.18
CA ASN A 564 10.03 3.33 -5.99
C ASN A 564 9.04 4.47 -6.26
N THR A 565 7.86 4.43 -5.63
CA THR A 565 6.94 5.55 -5.55
C THR A 565 7.29 6.53 -4.46
N ALA A 566 7.68 7.74 -4.84
CA ALA A 566 7.98 8.81 -3.93
C ALA A 566 6.80 9.76 -3.79
N MET A 567 5.82 9.47 -2.92
CA MET A 567 4.64 10.32 -2.69
C MET A 567 5.02 11.67 -2.05
N VAL A 568 5.62 12.53 -2.85
CA VAL A 568 6.06 13.87 -2.47
C VAL A 568 5.09 14.84 -3.12
N ASP A 569 4.27 15.50 -2.31
CA ASP A 569 3.32 16.49 -2.78
C ASP A 569 4.01 17.66 -3.50
N ALA A 570 3.27 18.36 -4.35
CA ALA A 570 3.79 19.48 -5.13
C ALA A 570 4.47 20.54 -4.25
N ASN A 571 5.70 20.92 -4.61
CA ASN A 571 6.57 21.87 -3.88
C ASN A 571 7.07 21.39 -2.52
N CYS A 572 6.84 20.13 -2.15
CA CYS A 572 7.42 19.54 -0.95
C CYS A 572 8.77 18.88 -1.24
N SER A 573 9.53 18.66 -0.17
CA SER A 573 10.77 17.90 -0.20
C SER A 573 10.62 16.61 0.57
N GLY A 574 11.34 15.58 0.13
CA GLY A 574 11.44 14.37 0.92
C GLY A 574 12.34 13.28 0.37
N ASP A 575 12.85 12.43 1.23
CA ASP A 575 13.65 11.28 0.82
C ASP A 575 12.84 10.20 0.10
N VAL A 576 13.56 9.42 -0.69
CA VAL A 576 13.07 8.26 -1.41
C VAL A 576 14.11 7.20 -1.24
N GLU A 577 13.74 6.07 -0.63
CA GLU A 577 14.67 5.00 -0.32
C GLU A 577 14.53 3.86 -1.31
N PHE A 578 15.57 3.59 -2.08
CA PHE A 578 15.63 2.52 -3.05
C PHE A 578 16.44 1.37 -2.49
N HIS A 579 15.87 0.17 -2.45
CA HIS A 579 16.61 -1.04 -2.10
C HIS A 579 17.24 -1.61 -3.35
N PHE A 580 18.53 -1.94 -3.29
CA PHE A 580 19.24 -2.52 -4.41
C PHE A 580 20.26 -3.55 -3.94
N MET A 581 20.56 -4.51 -4.80
CA MET A 581 21.61 -5.50 -4.58
C MET A 581 22.53 -5.51 -5.81
N PRO A 582 23.66 -4.79 -5.76
CA PRO A 582 24.54 -4.68 -6.92
C PRO A 582 25.24 -6.01 -7.18
N THR A 583 25.28 -6.51 -8.42
CA THR A 583 25.86 -7.83 -8.71
C THR A 583 27.36 -7.80 -9.05
N THR A 584 27.91 -6.60 -9.32
CA THR A 584 29.29 -6.40 -9.74
C THR A 584 29.97 -5.29 -8.94
N SER A 585 31.28 -5.41 -8.79
CA SER A 585 32.10 -4.46 -8.04
C SER A 585 32.78 -3.42 -8.94
N GLY A 586 33.48 -2.47 -8.32
CA GLY A 586 34.13 -1.35 -8.97
C GLY A 586 33.37 -0.04 -8.81
N LYS A 587 33.87 1.01 -9.47
CA LYS A 587 33.17 2.29 -9.55
C LYS A 587 32.00 2.15 -10.52
N LYS A 588 30.80 2.47 -10.04
CA LYS A 588 29.53 2.35 -10.75
C LYS A 588 28.91 3.72 -10.96
N THR A 589 28.28 3.92 -12.11
CA THR A 589 27.45 5.10 -12.35
C THR A 589 26.08 4.87 -11.73
N VAL A 590 25.57 5.86 -10.99
CA VAL A 590 24.22 5.83 -10.43
C VAL A 590 23.41 6.92 -11.10
N LYS A 591 22.31 6.56 -11.74
CA LYS A 591 21.32 7.53 -12.26
C LYS A 591 20.01 7.35 -11.50
N ILE A 592 19.33 8.46 -11.23
CA ILE A 592 17.92 8.45 -10.81
C ILE A 592 17.13 9.09 -11.93
N ALA A 593 16.08 8.44 -12.39
CA ALA A 593 15.21 8.89 -13.47
C ALA A 593 13.74 8.86 -13.06
N LEU A 594 12.92 9.63 -13.75
CA LEU A 594 11.45 9.69 -13.57
C LEU A 594 10.70 8.65 -14.41
N ASP A 595 11.41 7.88 -15.25
CA ASP A 595 10.85 6.83 -16.08
C ASP A 595 11.72 5.57 -16.06
N SER A 596 11.10 4.43 -16.35
CA SER A 596 11.73 3.12 -16.32
C SER A 596 12.67 2.86 -17.51
N LYS A 597 12.76 3.78 -18.48
CA LYS A 597 13.65 3.69 -19.66
C LYS A 597 14.93 4.50 -19.49
N CYS A 598 15.06 5.25 -18.40
CA CYS A 598 16.18 6.16 -18.12
C CYS A 598 16.26 7.35 -19.11
N GLU A 599 15.14 7.78 -19.68
CA GLU A 599 15.09 8.90 -20.63
C GLU A 599 15.11 10.27 -19.93
N THR A 600 14.53 10.35 -18.73
CA THR A 600 14.32 11.56 -17.94
C THR A 600 15.14 11.48 -16.64
N VAL A 601 16.46 11.64 -16.78
CA VAL A 601 17.41 11.56 -15.66
C VAL A 601 17.38 12.84 -14.83
N VAL A 602 17.13 12.71 -13.53
CA VAL A 602 17.09 13.81 -12.54
C VAL A 602 18.34 13.86 -11.64
N TYR A 603 19.14 12.79 -11.64
CA TYR A 603 20.41 12.74 -10.93
C TYR A 603 21.40 11.82 -11.65
N THR A 604 22.69 12.19 -11.64
CA THR A 604 23.79 11.32 -12.02
C THR A 604 24.92 11.47 -11.01
N GLY A 605 25.38 10.35 -10.48
CA GLY A 605 26.50 10.27 -9.55
C GLY A 605 27.31 9.01 -9.77
N SER A 606 28.20 8.72 -8.83
CA SER A 606 28.96 7.47 -8.85
C SER A 606 29.11 6.90 -7.45
N VAL A 607 29.08 5.57 -7.35
CA VAL A 607 29.29 4.83 -6.11
C VAL A 607 30.39 3.81 -6.32
N THR A 608 31.22 3.54 -5.30
CA THR A 608 32.21 2.46 -5.38
C THR A 608 31.69 1.25 -4.64
N ILE A 609 31.52 0.16 -5.37
CA ILE A 609 31.03 -1.12 -4.86
C ILE A 609 32.24 -2.03 -4.66
N SER A 610 32.44 -2.50 -3.44
CA SER A 610 33.59 -3.35 -3.12
C SER A 610 33.44 -4.74 -3.76
N ALA A 611 34.56 -5.38 -4.09
CA ALA A 611 34.60 -6.74 -4.64
C ALA A 611 33.91 -7.75 -3.71
N ASP A 612 33.12 -8.64 -4.30
CA ASP A 612 32.75 -9.88 -3.65
C ASP A 612 33.96 -10.80 -3.68
N TYR A 613 34.38 -11.29 -2.51
CA TYR A 613 35.58 -12.11 -2.40
C TYR A 613 35.18 -13.57 -2.43
N ALA A 614 36.01 -14.39 -3.10
CA ALA A 614 35.97 -15.82 -2.87
C ALA A 614 36.35 -16.07 -1.40
N VAL A 615 35.37 -16.46 -0.60
CA VAL A 615 35.56 -16.87 0.78
C VAL A 615 35.17 -18.34 0.89
N SER A 616 35.90 -19.09 1.70
CA SER A 616 35.54 -20.46 2.03
C SER A 616 35.39 -20.52 3.54
N LEU A 617 34.15 -20.63 3.98
CA LEU A 617 33.83 -20.94 5.36
C LEU A 617 33.69 -22.46 5.50
N SER A 618 34.30 -23.03 6.54
CA SER A 618 34.19 -24.44 6.88
C SER A 618 33.93 -24.64 8.37
N MET A 619 33.61 -25.88 8.76
CA MET A 619 33.28 -26.26 10.14
C MET A 619 32.11 -25.43 10.70
N GLY A 620 31.06 -25.27 9.89
CA GLY A 620 29.80 -24.69 10.34
C GLY A 620 29.24 -25.51 11.49
N THR A 621 29.14 -24.93 12.69
CA THR A 621 28.51 -25.56 13.85
C THR A 621 27.34 -24.71 14.30
N ILE A 622 26.19 -25.35 14.52
CA ILE A 622 25.01 -24.71 15.09
C ILE A 622 24.96 -25.13 16.55
N THR A 623 25.13 -24.16 17.45
CA THR A 623 25.04 -24.39 18.89
C THR A 623 23.76 -23.74 19.41
N VAL A 624 22.81 -24.55 19.85
CA VAL A 624 21.63 -24.04 20.52
C VAL A 624 22.03 -23.54 21.90
N THR A 625 21.82 -22.25 22.12
CA THR A 625 22.11 -21.56 23.39
C THR A 625 20.88 -21.46 24.27
N LYS A 626 19.67 -21.50 23.69
CA LYS A 626 18.40 -21.55 24.40
C LYS A 626 17.34 -22.26 23.54
N SER A 627 16.72 -23.31 24.09
CA SER A 627 15.70 -24.13 23.42
C SER A 627 14.34 -24.18 24.13
N ILE A 628 14.21 -23.45 25.24
CA ILE A 628 13.00 -23.46 26.08
C ILE A 628 12.60 -22.01 26.37
N GLY A 629 11.31 -21.69 26.21
CA GLY A 629 10.75 -20.37 26.47
C GLY A 629 10.21 -19.69 25.21
N SER A 630 10.31 -18.35 25.12
CA SER A 630 9.79 -17.57 23.99
C SER A 630 10.78 -17.38 22.84
N THR A 631 12.07 -17.70 23.04
CA THR A 631 13.13 -17.51 22.04
C THR A 631 13.95 -18.79 21.87
N PHE A 632 14.12 -19.19 20.61
CA PHE A 632 15.05 -20.22 20.17
C PHE A 632 16.35 -19.53 19.75
N ASP A 633 17.32 -19.50 20.67
CA ASP A 633 18.58 -18.81 20.46
C ASP A 633 19.64 -19.83 20.05
N PHE A 634 20.30 -19.58 18.93
CA PHE A 634 21.41 -20.40 18.47
C PHE A 634 22.52 -19.56 17.86
N THR A 635 23.74 -20.06 17.98
CA THR A 635 24.91 -19.45 17.37
C THR A 635 25.40 -20.33 16.23
N ILE A 636 25.60 -19.72 15.07
CA ILE A 636 26.33 -20.34 13.95
C ILE A 636 27.78 -19.91 14.07
N SER A 637 28.69 -20.87 14.24
CA SER A 637 30.14 -20.62 14.22
C SER A 637 30.73 -21.17 12.93
N ALA A 638 31.65 -20.42 12.31
CA ALA A 638 32.30 -20.81 11.07
C ALA A 638 33.78 -20.43 11.07
N LYS A 639 34.65 -21.32 10.60
CA LYS A 639 36.07 -21.01 10.38
C LYS A 639 36.28 -20.52 8.96
N ASN A 640 36.94 -19.38 8.81
CA ASN A 640 37.37 -18.92 7.50
C ASN A 640 38.66 -19.63 7.08
N ILE A 641 38.53 -20.55 6.13
CA ILE A 641 39.65 -21.27 5.50
C ILE A 641 40.00 -20.69 4.12
N GLY A 642 39.33 -19.62 3.70
CA GLY A 642 39.60 -18.92 2.46
C GLY A 642 40.82 -18.00 2.57
N LEU A 643 41.17 -17.37 1.44
CA LEU A 643 42.29 -16.42 1.35
C LEU A 643 41.90 -14.98 1.72
N ASN A 644 40.60 -14.70 1.88
CA ASN A 644 40.06 -13.36 2.13
C ASN A 644 39.24 -13.34 3.42
N LYS A 645 39.24 -12.21 4.13
CA LYS A 645 38.35 -11.98 5.29
C LYS A 645 36.89 -12.14 4.84
N TYR A 646 36.09 -12.87 5.62
CA TYR A 646 34.64 -12.86 5.51
C TYR A 646 34.09 -11.62 6.22
N ASP A 647 33.26 -10.84 5.54
CA ASP A 647 32.62 -9.63 6.08
C ASP A 647 31.30 -9.43 5.32
N ASN A 648 30.35 -10.34 5.60
CA ASN A 648 29.02 -10.42 4.99
C ASN A 648 28.07 -11.18 5.94
N ASN A 649 26.80 -11.31 5.56
CA ASN A 649 25.75 -11.98 6.31
C ASN A 649 25.85 -13.51 6.22
N ILE A 650 25.76 -14.17 7.38
CA ILE A 650 25.40 -15.59 7.48
C ILE A 650 23.86 -15.68 7.52
N LEU A 651 23.27 -16.53 6.70
CA LEU A 651 21.84 -16.84 6.72
C LEU A 651 21.56 -18.11 7.50
N ALA A 652 20.40 -18.17 8.12
CA ALA A 652 19.84 -19.37 8.74
C ALA A 652 18.40 -19.55 8.27
N ASN A 653 18.16 -20.58 7.45
CA ASN A 653 16.82 -21.01 7.07
C ASN A 653 16.35 -22.09 8.04
N ILE A 654 15.11 -21.98 8.48
CA ILE A 654 14.53 -22.85 9.49
C ILE A 654 13.33 -23.58 8.88
N PHE A 655 13.31 -24.89 9.05
CA PHE A 655 12.26 -25.77 8.55
C PHE A 655 11.72 -26.63 9.68
N ARG A 656 10.46 -27.07 9.56
CA ARG A 656 9.93 -28.12 10.41
C ARG A 656 10.59 -29.45 10.07
N ALA A 657 11.03 -30.19 11.09
CA ALA A 657 11.66 -31.49 10.87
C ALA A 657 10.67 -32.58 10.44
N GLU A 658 9.37 -32.37 10.67
CA GLU A 658 8.31 -33.36 10.39
C GLU A 658 7.99 -33.48 8.89
N ASP A 659 7.90 -32.34 8.19
CA ASP A 659 7.47 -32.27 6.78
C ASP A 659 8.40 -31.43 5.89
N ALA A 660 9.53 -30.94 6.44
CA ALA A 660 10.46 -30.02 5.77
C ALA A 660 9.80 -28.71 5.28
N SER A 661 8.65 -28.33 5.82
CA SER A 661 8.02 -27.05 5.52
C SER A 661 8.89 -25.88 5.99
N TYR A 662 9.01 -24.87 5.13
CA TYR A 662 9.77 -23.65 5.44
C TYR A 662 9.06 -22.85 6.54
N VAL A 663 9.82 -22.38 7.54
CA VAL A 663 9.31 -21.60 8.67
C VAL A 663 9.73 -20.15 8.56
N THR A 664 11.04 -19.89 8.51
CA THR A 664 11.59 -18.52 8.47
C THR A 664 13.05 -18.52 8.03
N SER A 665 13.56 -17.33 7.70
CA SER A 665 14.96 -17.06 7.41
C SER A 665 15.41 -15.81 8.17
N GLN A 666 16.60 -15.86 8.74
CA GLN A 666 17.25 -14.67 9.29
C GLN A 666 18.67 -14.54 8.75
N SER A 667 19.13 -13.30 8.60
CA SER A 667 20.51 -12.98 8.26
C SER A 667 21.18 -12.22 9.41
N ARG A 668 22.48 -12.45 9.60
CA ARG A 668 23.29 -11.76 10.60
C ARG A 668 24.67 -11.46 10.05
N ASP A 669 25.09 -10.21 10.23
CA ASP A 669 26.43 -9.78 9.86
C ASP A 669 27.48 -10.61 10.60
N ALA A 670 28.45 -11.14 9.87
CA ALA A 670 29.59 -11.84 10.45
C ALA A 670 30.90 -11.34 9.84
N GLN A 671 31.86 -11.07 10.72
CA GLN A 671 33.22 -10.71 10.34
C GLN A 671 34.20 -11.78 10.82
N ILE A 672 34.82 -12.50 9.87
CA ILE A 672 35.70 -13.62 10.16
C ILE A 672 37.03 -13.42 9.44
N ALA A 673 38.07 -13.07 10.20
CA ALA A 673 39.43 -12.96 9.69
C ALA A 673 39.92 -14.30 9.13
N VAL A 674 40.83 -14.24 8.16
CA VAL A 674 41.44 -15.43 7.55
C VAL A 674 42.07 -16.31 8.64
N GLY A 675 41.80 -17.62 8.59
CA GLY A 675 42.29 -18.61 9.56
C GLY A 675 41.57 -18.60 10.91
N SER A 676 40.69 -17.62 11.18
CA SER A 676 39.96 -17.49 12.44
C SER A 676 38.57 -18.12 12.39
N THR A 677 37.99 -18.37 13.56
CA THR A 677 36.58 -18.77 13.71
C THR A 677 35.77 -17.58 14.18
N GLY A 678 34.67 -17.28 13.49
CA GLY A 678 33.73 -16.22 13.87
C GLY A 678 32.36 -16.81 14.16
N LYS A 679 31.49 -15.97 14.73
CA LYS A 679 30.17 -16.36 15.23
C LYS A 679 29.11 -15.38 14.75
N ALA A 680 27.95 -15.90 14.39
CA ALA A 680 26.72 -15.14 14.15
C ALA A 680 25.65 -15.64 15.10
N ASN A 681 25.05 -14.73 15.87
CA ASN A 681 24.06 -15.05 16.89
C ASN A 681 22.65 -14.80 16.36
N PHE A 682 21.83 -15.82 16.41
CA PHE A 682 20.44 -15.81 15.97
C PHE A 682 19.54 -15.98 17.18
N SER A 683 18.42 -15.27 17.14
CA SER A 683 17.35 -15.39 18.11
C SER A 683 16.05 -15.44 17.33
N ILE A 684 15.39 -16.59 17.39
CA ILE A 684 14.12 -16.82 16.70
C ILE A 684 13.04 -16.82 17.75
N GLU A 685 12.25 -15.76 17.76
CA GLU A 685 11.15 -15.64 18.69
C GLU A 685 9.93 -16.43 18.17
N ASN A 686 9.13 -16.97 19.09
CA ASN A 686 7.82 -17.54 18.80
C ASN A 686 7.82 -18.71 17.80
N LEU A 687 8.94 -19.44 17.72
CA LEU A 687 9.02 -20.71 17.02
C LEU A 687 8.06 -21.70 17.72
N PRO A 688 7.10 -22.36 17.05
CA PRO A 688 6.19 -23.26 17.78
C PRO A 688 6.94 -24.43 18.42
N SER A 689 6.38 -25.09 19.44
CA SER A 689 6.99 -26.33 19.94
C SER A 689 7.11 -27.35 18.81
N GLY A 690 8.25 -28.04 18.76
CA GLY A 690 8.52 -29.06 17.76
C GLY A 690 10.00 -29.21 17.45
N LYS A 691 10.30 -30.11 16.52
CA LYS A 691 11.65 -30.34 15.99
C LYS A 691 11.90 -29.50 14.75
N TYR A 692 13.09 -28.93 14.68
CA TYR A 692 13.49 -28.04 13.59
C TYR A 692 14.74 -28.52 12.88
N ILE A 693 14.83 -28.14 11.61
CA ILE A 693 16.03 -28.22 10.79
C ILE A 693 16.51 -26.78 10.61
N VAL A 694 17.76 -26.49 10.95
CA VAL A 694 18.39 -25.21 10.65
C VAL A 694 19.44 -25.43 9.58
N GLN A 695 19.27 -24.78 8.44
CA GLN A 695 20.23 -24.77 7.34
C GLN A 695 20.93 -23.42 7.30
N ALA A 696 22.22 -23.43 7.61
CA ALA A 696 23.06 -22.25 7.60
C ALA A 696 23.71 -22.06 6.23
N PHE A 697 23.79 -20.81 5.78
CA PHE A 697 24.40 -20.44 4.52
C PHE A 697 25.32 -19.23 4.68
N TYR A 698 26.26 -19.12 3.75
CA TYR A 698 27.07 -17.93 3.57
C TYR A 698 27.22 -17.62 2.08
N TYR A 699 27.44 -16.36 1.75
CA TYR A 699 27.72 -15.97 0.37
C TYR A 699 29.19 -16.12 0.02
N SER A 700 29.45 -16.74 -1.13
CA SER A 700 30.77 -16.75 -1.77
C SER A 700 30.60 -16.63 -3.28
N LYS A 701 31.25 -15.63 -3.89
CA LYS A 701 31.12 -15.34 -5.33
C LYS A 701 29.65 -15.21 -5.78
N GLY A 702 28.82 -14.55 -4.99
CA GLY A 702 27.41 -14.29 -5.29
C GLY A 702 26.52 -15.52 -5.26
N LYS A 703 27.04 -16.66 -4.81
CA LYS A 703 26.25 -17.87 -4.60
C LYS A 703 26.07 -18.10 -3.12
N GLU A 704 24.86 -18.46 -2.77
CA GLU A 704 24.57 -19.02 -1.46
C GLU A 704 25.23 -20.39 -1.37
N VAL A 705 26.15 -20.55 -0.42
CA VAL A 705 26.86 -21.79 -0.16
C VAL A 705 26.36 -22.32 1.16
N ILE A 706 25.85 -23.56 1.15
CA ILE A 706 25.46 -24.26 2.37
C ILE A 706 26.70 -24.37 3.26
N LEU A 707 26.61 -23.79 4.45
CA LEU A 707 27.65 -23.84 5.46
C LEU A 707 27.52 -25.14 6.27
N CYS A 708 26.33 -25.41 6.79
CA CYS A 708 25.97 -26.63 7.51
C CYS A 708 24.45 -26.77 7.62
N THR A 709 23.99 -27.98 7.91
CA THR A 709 22.58 -28.26 8.26
C THR A 709 22.57 -29.05 9.55
N GLU A 710 21.76 -28.61 10.51
CA GLU A 710 21.52 -29.34 11.76
C GLU A 710 20.05 -29.72 11.84
N SER A 711 19.75 -30.97 12.20
CA SER A 711 18.40 -31.52 12.18
C SER A 711 18.01 -32.08 13.55
N GLY A 712 16.72 -32.00 13.88
CA GLY A 712 16.21 -32.55 15.14
C GLY A 712 16.49 -31.64 16.33
N LEU A 713 16.64 -30.33 16.10
CA LEU A 713 16.75 -29.35 17.16
C LEU A 713 15.38 -29.17 17.81
N ASP A 714 15.26 -29.66 19.04
CA ASP A 714 14.04 -29.55 19.83
C ASP A 714 13.88 -28.12 20.35
N PHE A 715 12.76 -27.48 19.99
CA PHE A 715 12.29 -26.28 20.65
C PHE A 715 11.01 -26.57 21.40
N THR A 716 10.97 -26.19 22.68
CA THR A 716 9.77 -26.30 23.50
C THR A 716 9.33 -24.91 23.93
N TYR A 717 8.24 -24.45 23.33
CA TYR A 717 7.52 -23.29 23.83
C TYR A 717 6.77 -23.69 25.11
N SER A 718 7.26 -23.22 26.25
CA SER A 718 6.50 -23.26 27.50
C SER A 718 5.93 -21.87 27.75
N ALA A 719 4.61 -21.70 27.59
CA ALA A 719 3.94 -20.55 28.16
C ALA A 719 4.22 -20.56 29.67
N ALA A 720 4.68 -19.45 30.24
CA ALA A 720 4.81 -19.33 31.68
C ALA A 720 3.40 -19.33 32.30
N THR A 721 2.86 -20.53 32.54
CA THR A 721 1.51 -20.73 33.10
C THR A 721 1.52 -20.91 34.62
N ALA A 722 2.68 -20.88 35.26
CA ALA A 722 2.78 -20.98 36.71
C ALA A 722 3.34 -19.69 37.30
N VAL A 723 2.46 -18.91 37.95
CA VAL A 723 2.90 -18.03 39.04
C VAL A 723 3.27 -18.98 40.18
N PRO A 724 4.52 -18.99 40.68
CA PRO A 724 4.86 -19.78 41.84
C PRO A 724 3.97 -19.37 43.01
N GLU A 725 3.46 -20.35 43.75
CA GLU A 725 2.71 -20.16 44.98
C GLU A 725 3.63 -19.42 45.97
N VAL A 726 3.32 -18.15 46.27
CA VAL A 726 4.05 -17.39 47.28
C VAL A 726 3.15 -17.29 48.49
N GLU A 727 3.32 -18.22 49.43
CA GLU A 727 2.73 -18.09 50.77
C GLU A 727 3.27 -16.81 51.42
N ALA A 728 2.38 -16.04 52.05
CA ALA A 728 2.74 -14.81 52.72
C ALA A 728 3.38 -15.11 54.07
N GLU A 729 4.71 -15.18 54.15
CA GLU A 729 5.42 -14.99 55.42
C GLU A 729 5.31 -13.52 55.85
N THR A 730 4.23 -13.15 56.54
CA THR A 730 4.16 -11.90 57.29
C THR A 730 3.16 -12.00 58.43
N ALA A 731 3.45 -12.83 59.43
CA ALA A 731 2.72 -12.81 60.69
C ALA A 731 2.88 -11.43 61.38
N GLY A 732 1.76 -10.75 61.68
CA GLY A 732 1.72 -9.60 62.58
C GLY A 732 1.81 -8.19 61.98
N LYS A 733 1.62 -7.98 60.67
CA LYS A 733 1.52 -6.63 60.07
C LYS A 733 0.12 -6.35 59.52
N LYS A 734 -0.39 -5.14 59.82
CA LYS A 734 -1.61 -4.59 59.22
C LYS A 734 -1.35 -4.28 57.73
N VAL A 735 -2.20 -4.77 56.83
CA VAL A 735 -2.09 -4.61 55.37
C VAL A 735 -3.38 -4.07 54.77
N ASP A 736 -3.26 -3.35 53.67
CA ASP A 736 -4.39 -3.05 52.80
C ASP A 736 -4.53 -4.14 51.73
N VAL A 737 -5.76 -4.46 51.33
CA VAL A 737 -6.09 -5.43 50.29
C VAL A 737 -6.72 -4.69 49.11
N PHE A 738 -6.20 -4.91 47.92
CA PHE A 738 -6.73 -4.33 46.69
C PHE A 738 -7.17 -5.42 45.72
N THR A 739 -8.15 -5.14 44.86
CA THR A 739 -8.39 -5.95 43.66
C THR A 739 -7.24 -5.77 42.68
N ILE A 740 -7.13 -6.64 41.68
CA ILE A 740 -6.14 -6.49 40.62
C ILE A 740 -6.29 -5.18 39.80
N GLY A 741 -7.49 -4.57 39.82
CA GLY A 741 -7.75 -3.25 39.24
C GLY A 741 -7.32 -2.07 40.13
N GLY A 742 -6.64 -2.32 41.25
CA GLY A 742 -6.17 -1.28 42.17
C GLY A 742 -7.25 -0.72 43.10
N VAL A 743 -8.43 -1.35 43.16
CA VAL A 743 -9.51 -0.92 44.06
C VAL A 743 -9.27 -1.47 45.45
N LYS A 744 -9.11 -0.58 46.45
CA LYS A 744 -8.95 -1.00 47.85
C LYS A 744 -10.26 -1.62 48.35
N VAL A 745 -10.21 -2.88 48.78
CA VAL A 745 -11.37 -3.64 49.29
C VAL A 745 -11.31 -3.86 50.79
N ARG A 746 -10.11 -3.85 51.38
CA ARG A 746 -9.92 -3.85 52.84
C ARG A 746 -8.77 -2.92 53.20
N SER A 747 -8.80 -2.35 54.40
CA SER A 747 -7.73 -1.49 54.89
C SER A 747 -7.33 -1.89 56.29
N GLN A 748 -6.02 -1.92 56.54
CA GLN A 748 -5.43 -2.19 57.85
C GLN A 748 -6.01 -3.47 58.50
N VAL A 749 -6.09 -4.56 57.75
CA VAL A 749 -6.44 -5.89 58.28
C VAL A 749 -5.18 -6.66 58.64
N ASP A 750 -5.27 -7.58 59.59
CA ASP A 750 -4.13 -8.46 59.87
C ASP A 750 -3.84 -9.33 58.65
N ALA A 751 -2.56 -9.49 58.30
CA ALA A 751 -2.15 -10.13 57.05
C ALA A 751 -2.61 -11.59 56.94
N ASP A 752 -2.79 -12.28 58.07
CA ASP A 752 -3.31 -13.63 58.21
C ASP A 752 -4.83 -13.72 58.02
N GLU A 753 -5.58 -12.64 58.26
CA GLU A 753 -7.03 -12.54 58.02
C GLU A 753 -7.36 -11.83 56.69
N ALA A 754 -6.34 -11.42 55.94
CA ALA A 754 -6.50 -10.55 54.77
C ALA A 754 -7.35 -11.18 53.66
N THR A 755 -7.39 -12.51 53.58
CA THR A 755 -8.13 -13.28 52.58
C THR A 755 -9.50 -13.77 53.03
N ASP A 756 -9.83 -13.65 54.32
CA ASP A 756 -10.98 -14.34 54.91
C ASP A 756 -12.30 -13.84 54.35
N ASN A 757 -13.13 -14.72 53.80
CA ASN A 757 -14.43 -14.37 53.20
C ASN A 757 -14.34 -13.40 52.01
N LEU A 758 -13.18 -13.28 51.34
CA LEU A 758 -13.13 -12.64 50.03
C LEU A 758 -13.68 -13.59 48.95
N PRO A 759 -14.42 -13.07 47.95
CA PRO A 759 -14.79 -13.86 46.78
C PRO A 759 -13.56 -14.43 46.07
N SER A 760 -13.70 -15.61 45.48
CA SER A 760 -12.66 -16.24 44.67
C SER A 760 -12.12 -15.27 43.62
N GLY A 761 -10.81 -15.05 43.59
CA GLY A 761 -10.23 -14.00 42.76
C GLY A 761 -8.79 -13.64 43.14
N ILE A 762 -8.19 -12.74 42.37
CA ILE A 762 -6.81 -12.27 42.58
C ILE A 762 -6.82 -10.90 43.26
N TYR A 763 -6.08 -10.80 44.35
CA TYR A 763 -5.94 -9.60 45.17
C TYR A 763 -4.47 -9.21 45.33
N LEU A 764 -4.22 -7.93 45.60
CA LEU A 764 -2.92 -7.40 45.99
C LEU A 764 -2.94 -7.18 47.50
N ILE A 765 -2.11 -7.93 48.23
CA ILE A 765 -2.00 -7.89 49.69
C ILE A 765 -0.55 -7.63 50.04
N GLY A 766 -0.26 -6.53 50.73
CA GLY A 766 1.12 -6.18 51.12
C GLY A 766 2.09 -6.04 49.93
N GLY A 767 1.60 -5.66 48.75
CA GLY A 767 2.40 -5.54 47.52
C GLY A 767 2.62 -6.85 46.75
N LYS A 768 2.02 -7.96 47.18
CA LYS A 768 2.10 -9.27 46.50
C LYS A 768 0.75 -9.68 45.93
N LYS A 769 0.76 -10.39 44.80
CA LYS A 769 -0.45 -10.99 44.20
C LYS A 769 -0.79 -12.28 44.94
N VAL A 770 -2.02 -12.37 45.44
CA VAL A 770 -2.56 -13.52 46.19
C VAL A 770 -3.83 -14.00 45.51
N TYR A 771 -3.96 -15.31 45.30
CA TYR A 771 -5.17 -15.93 44.77
C TYR A 771 -6.00 -16.49 45.92
N VAL A 772 -7.22 -15.99 46.08
CA VAL A 772 -8.21 -16.50 47.03
C VAL A 772 -9.07 -17.52 46.29
N LYS A 773 -9.15 -18.74 46.83
CA LYS A 773 -9.94 -19.85 46.26
C LYS A 773 -11.40 -19.75 46.64
#